data_AF-S8A4W8-F1
#
_entry.id   AF-S8A4W8-F1
#
_cell.length_a   1.000
_cell.length_b   1.000
_cell.length_c   1.000
_cell.angle_alpha   90.00
_cell.angle_beta   90.00
_cell.angle_gamma   90.00
#
_symmetry.space_group_name_H-M   'P 1'
#
loop_
_entity.id
_entity.type
_entity.pdbx_description
1 polymer ?
#
loop_
_entity_poly.entity_id
_entity_poly.type
_entity_poly.pdbx_seq_one_letter_code
_entity_poly.pdbx_strand_id
1 'polypeptide(L)'
;MVDLSRYFSKPTMARYSQLPWSSSDIESSPSPSSSSSSLSSPISPSSPLLRPILDLDEKPLRPKPKRQGPSAYALRINRVKTLFIRILCGCVFLTVITMVFALSGMKSHTTRKLSKHLDSSAIWESFPKMITYYRGLYELVPLADNIPENTGPMNTPKAPKPTTAVARLFKRAKDGKKAKKQKPKRKPRPLPPTVPYSPYAADHVDCSSLVSNFTSGSTVMRVYKGVHRGMPDPFYGSYDLLGIDRDVCFERRTRLGMYGHVDREQIPMEAKDEGVQYDLEWKDFNWKKVQETCVQMNGDRYAKILPSDKDETKGKRTDAGKQKKARTALVLRVWHSYEWTRLDYVNLRSLITELNINSGGEYDVHLLMHVQDQDIPIWTEKSEYNRVVRESIIAEFQGLVTLWNEKMMSAMAYRSVWFPMQYFAREHPEYSYFWNLELDIRYTGHWYHFLEKVSAFAKAQPRRGLWERNSRFYVPSVHGSWSEFTAMVAKEADISERVWGPVAVDGVNLTSHTPTPPFETPEEDEGYTWGVGEEADLITLNPIFDPKNTTWGPRDDFTGYGRERPANSEVNPYWTGPPRRAAIVAVYRFSRRLLDVMHEENTFMHHTMFTEMWPATAALHHGLKAVYAPHPVFMDRRWPGKYLASVLNNGKFGSSGGRQRSVFGDREHHFMGSGFYYGSYWPRGVYRTWMGEVWEGRGGEEWEEVHGRMCLPGMLLHPVKDL
;
A
#
# COMPACT_ATOMS: atom_id res chain seq x y z
N MET A 1 22.37 13.34 -11.99
CA MET A 1 21.53 12.16 -12.26
C MET A 1 21.77 11.16 -11.13
N VAL A 2 20.77 10.39 -10.73
CA VAL A 2 20.94 9.25 -9.80
C VAL A 2 20.54 8.00 -10.56
N ASP A 3 21.39 6.98 -10.52
CA ASP A 3 21.20 5.71 -11.22
C ASP A 3 20.16 4.84 -10.49
N LEU A 4 18.99 4.67 -11.11
CA LEU A 4 17.86 3.90 -10.56
C LEU A 4 18.04 2.38 -10.71
N SER A 5 19.01 1.90 -11.50
CA SER A 5 19.21 0.45 -11.74
C SER A 5 19.50 -0.33 -10.45
N ARG A 6 20.04 0.35 -9.42
CA ARG A 6 20.41 -0.26 -8.13
C ARG A 6 19.23 -0.69 -7.27
N TYR A 7 18.02 -0.18 -7.50
CA TYR A 7 16.82 -0.54 -6.72
C TYR A 7 16.04 -1.73 -7.29
N PHE A 8 16.31 -2.16 -8.53
CA PHE A 8 15.64 -3.28 -9.20
C PHE A 8 16.64 -4.27 -9.82
N SER A 9 17.56 -4.78 -8.99
CA SER A 9 18.56 -5.77 -9.41
C SER A 9 18.03 -7.21 -9.40
N LYS A 10 18.49 -8.02 -10.36
CA LYS A 10 18.08 -9.43 -10.54
C LYS A 10 18.54 -10.32 -9.37
N PRO A 11 17.79 -11.37 -9.00
CA PRO A 11 18.19 -12.29 -7.93
C PRO A 11 19.40 -13.14 -8.34
N THR A 12 20.52 -13.01 -7.63
CA THR A 12 21.68 -13.91 -7.74
C THR A 12 21.90 -14.66 -6.43
N MET A 13 22.10 -15.99 -6.51
CA MET A 13 22.42 -16.80 -5.34
C MET A 13 23.87 -16.55 -4.89
N ALA A 14 24.04 -15.93 -3.72
CA ALA A 14 25.31 -15.92 -2.98
C ALA A 14 25.07 -16.11 -1.48
N ARG A 15 26.09 -16.60 -0.76
CA ARG A 15 25.99 -16.97 0.66
C ARG A 15 26.16 -15.75 1.58
N TYR A 16 25.45 -15.76 2.71
CA TYR A 16 25.74 -14.88 3.84
C TYR A 16 27.13 -15.16 4.42
N SER A 17 27.95 -14.12 4.56
CA SER A 17 29.05 -14.03 5.52
C SER A 17 29.15 -12.58 6.04
N GLN A 18 29.66 -12.41 7.26
CA GLN A 18 29.67 -11.12 7.97
C GLN A 18 30.94 -10.31 7.66
N LEU A 19 30.84 -8.97 7.68
CA LEU A 19 31.67 -8.02 8.47
C LEU A 19 31.34 -6.56 8.05
N PRO A 20 31.68 -5.53 8.88
CA PRO A 20 31.20 -4.15 8.68
C PRO A 20 32.11 -3.28 7.79
N TRP A 21 31.55 -2.19 7.26
CA TRP A 21 32.29 -1.13 6.56
C TRP A 21 32.63 0.04 7.49
N SER A 22 33.83 0.59 7.31
CA SER A 22 34.31 1.84 7.93
C SER A 22 34.32 2.99 6.92
N SER A 23 34.31 4.22 7.41
CA SER A 23 34.45 5.44 6.61
C SER A 23 35.88 5.69 6.15
N SER A 24 36.05 6.35 5.01
CA SER A 24 37.27 7.09 4.64
C SER A 24 36.92 8.30 3.78
N ASP A 25 37.59 9.40 4.07
CA ASP A 25 37.37 10.75 3.55
C ASP A 25 37.87 10.94 2.11
N ILE A 26 37.45 12.04 1.47
CA ILE A 26 38.13 12.61 0.27
C ILE A 26 38.27 14.12 0.48
N GLU A 27 39.48 14.64 0.21
CA GLU A 27 39.89 16.00 0.53
C GLU A 27 39.51 17.07 -0.52
N SER A 28 39.65 18.33 -0.10
CA SER A 28 39.43 19.54 -0.88
C SER A 28 40.57 19.91 -1.84
N SER A 29 40.28 20.69 -2.88
CA SER A 29 41.25 21.61 -3.50
C SER A 29 40.55 22.85 -4.10
N PRO A 30 41.25 23.99 -4.30
CA PRO A 30 40.63 25.31 -4.11
C PRO A 30 40.49 26.21 -5.36
N SER A 31 39.77 27.32 -5.17
CA SER A 31 39.57 28.42 -6.14
C SER A 31 40.72 29.44 -6.17
N PRO A 32 40.92 30.17 -7.28
CA PRO A 32 41.70 31.42 -7.33
C PRO A 32 40.84 32.68 -7.09
N SER A 33 41.51 33.84 -6.94
CA SER A 33 40.99 35.08 -6.31
C SER A 33 40.97 36.33 -7.21
N SER A 34 40.10 37.32 -6.92
CA SER A 34 40.30 38.80 -7.09
C SER A 34 38.97 39.57 -6.92
N SER A 35 38.87 40.87 -6.59
CA SER A 35 39.73 41.82 -5.83
C SER A 35 39.02 43.19 -5.68
N SER A 36 39.33 44.00 -4.63
CA SER A 36 38.94 45.45 -4.44
C SER A 36 37.41 45.77 -4.40
N SER A 37 36.87 46.91 -3.93
CA SER A 37 37.17 47.95 -2.89
C SER A 37 35.86 48.79 -2.71
N SER A 38 35.65 49.90 -1.97
CA SER A 38 36.39 50.76 -1.01
C SER A 38 35.41 51.77 -0.35
N LEU A 39 35.65 52.19 0.91
CA LEU A 39 35.16 53.42 1.61
C LEU A 39 33.66 53.83 1.58
N SER A 40 33.06 54.07 2.76
CA SER A 40 32.67 55.42 3.28
C SER A 40 31.53 55.43 4.34
N SER A 41 31.37 56.56 5.03
CA SER A 41 30.33 56.94 6.02
C SER A 41 30.02 58.46 5.80
N PRO A 42 29.13 59.18 6.54
CA PRO A 42 28.27 58.83 7.69
C PRO A 42 26.82 59.41 7.55
N ILE A 43 26.06 59.58 8.66
CA ILE A 43 25.18 60.74 9.05
C ILE A 43 24.07 60.33 10.07
N SER A 44 23.66 61.28 10.93
CA SER A 44 22.47 61.26 11.82
C SER A 44 21.83 62.67 11.82
N PRO A 45 20.55 62.88 12.21
CA PRO A 45 20.29 63.46 13.56
C PRO A 45 18.88 63.29 14.23
N SER A 46 18.83 63.59 15.55
CA SER A 46 17.79 64.33 16.34
C SER A 46 16.32 63.87 16.55
N SER A 47 16.00 63.52 17.82
CA SER A 47 15.14 64.25 18.83
C SER A 47 13.64 64.60 18.53
N PRO A 48 12.77 65.09 19.49
CA PRO A 48 13.01 65.49 20.90
C PRO A 48 11.93 65.13 22.00
N LEU A 49 12.38 65.25 23.27
CA LEU A 49 11.76 65.76 24.54
C LEU A 49 10.22 65.85 24.80
N LEU A 50 9.83 65.55 26.07
CA LEU A 50 8.73 66.24 26.80
C LEU A 50 8.86 66.17 28.36
N ARG A 51 8.35 67.22 29.03
CA ARG A 51 8.20 67.57 30.49
C ARG A 51 7.18 68.76 30.54
N PRO A 52 6.70 69.38 31.67
CA PRO A 52 7.20 69.43 33.06
C PRO A 52 6.09 69.52 34.19
N ILE A 53 6.49 69.90 35.43
CA ILE A 53 5.72 70.46 36.60
C ILE A 53 4.54 69.63 37.19
N LEU A 54 4.04 69.73 38.44
CA LEU A 54 4.24 70.47 39.73
C LEU A 54 4.22 69.43 40.91
N ASP A 55 4.41 69.66 42.22
CA ASP A 55 5.22 70.58 43.08
C ASP A 55 4.94 70.20 44.59
N LEU A 56 5.28 71.07 45.57
CA LEU A 56 4.87 71.20 47.01
C LEU A 56 5.85 70.85 48.17
N ASP A 57 6.14 71.92 48.93
CA ASP A 57 6.25 72.08 50.39
C ASP A 57 7.46 71.58 51.23
N GLU A 58 7.72 72.32 52.33
CA GLU A 58 8.93 72.26 53.18
C GLU A 58 8.61 72.46 54.67
N LYS A 59 9.13 71.60 55.59
CA LYS A 59 9.37 71.80 57.06
C LYS A 59 9.80 70.48 57.77
N PRO A 60 10.29 70.45 59.03
CA PRO A 60 11.73 70.62 59.28
C PRO A 60 12.38 69.54 60.18
N LEU A 61 13.66 69.77 60.51
CA LEU A 61 14.62 68.89 61.20
C LEU A 61 14.14 68.12 62.47
N ARG A 62 14.60 66.86 62.59
CA ARG A 62 14.85 66.15 63.86
C ARG A 62 16.26 65.52 63.86
N PRO A 63 16.99 65.44 64.99
CA PRO A 63 18.41 65.07 64.99
C PRO A 63 18.74 63.60 65.35
N LYS A 64 19.87 63.11 64.80
CA LYS A 64 20.66 61.92 65.24
C LYS A 64 19.98 60.55 64.97
N PRO A 65 20.71 59.41 64.88
CA PRO A 65 22.06 59.11 65.38
C PRO A 65 23.20 59.10 64.34
N LYS A 66 24.45 59.19 64.84
CA LYS A 66 25.66 58.85 64.06
C LYS A 66 25.66 57.35 63.77
N ARG A 67 25.52 56.93 62.51
CA ARG A 67 25.95 55.59 62.08
C ARG A 67 27.48 55.57 62.06
N GLN A 68 28.09 54.71 62.89
CA GLN A 68 29.49 54.35 62.72
C GLN A 68 29.63 53.58 61.40
N GLY A 69 30.49 54.04 60.50
CA GLY A 69 30.82 53.28 59.29
C GLY A 69 31.56 51.99 59.68
N PRO A 70 31.25 50.83 59.07
CA PRO A 70 31.96 49.60 59.39
C PRO A 70 33.43 49.73 58.98
N SER A 71 34.34 49.36 59.88
CA SER A 71 35.78 49.32 59.61
C SER A 71 36.08 48.56 58.32
N ALA A 72 37.07 49.03 57.54
CA ALA A 72 37.49 48.43 56.28
C ALA A 72 37.81 46.92 56.38
N TYR A 73 38.16 46.45 57.58
CA TYR A 73 38.38 45.03 57.88
C TYR A 73 37.10 44.17 57.73
N ALA A 74 35.95 44.69 58.20
CA ALA A 74 34.67 43.98 58.15
C ALA A 74 34.14 43.84 56.71
N LEU A 75 34.33 44.88 55.89
CA LEU A 75 34.02 44.84 54.46
C LEU A 75 34.83 43.78 53.70
N ARG A 76 36.09 43.54 54.08
CA ARG A 76 36.96 42.53 53.47
C ARG A 76 36.49 41.10 53.81
N ILE A 77 36.18 40.83 55.08
CA ILE A 77 35.67 39.52 55.53
C ILE A 77 34.30 39.22 54.90
N ASN A 78 33.38 40.18 54.86
CA ASN A 78 32.06 39.97 54.26
C ASN A 78 32.15 39.78 52.74
N ARG A 79 33.06 40.45 52.02
CA ARG A 79 33.30 40.16 50.59
C ARG A 79 33.79 38.73 50.37
N VAL A 80 34.71 38.21 51.21
CA VAL A 80 35.17 36.82 51.12
C VAL A 80 34.04 35.84 51.42
N LYS A 81 33.25 36.06 52.48
CA LYS A 81 32.08 35.21 52.79
C LYS A 81 31.05 35.19 51.66
N THR A 82 30.70 36.35 51.08
CA THR A 82 29.77 36.41 49.95
C THR A 82 30.34 35.76 48.69
N LEU A 83 31.66 35.84 48.46
CA LEU A 83 32.32 35.12 47.36
C LEU A 83 32.24 33.60 47.56
N PHE A 84 32.56 33.10 48.76
CA PHE A 84 32.42 31.68 49.11
C PHE A 84 30.98 31.17 48.96
N ILE A 85 29.98 31.93 49.42
CA ILE A 85 28.57 31.56 49.26
C ILE A 85 28.17 31.55 47.78
N ARG A 86 28.63 32.51 46.96
CA ARG A 86 28.37 32.52 45.51
C ARG A 86 29.04 31.36 44.79
N ILE A 87 30.27 30.99 45.17
CA ILE A 87 30.96 29.81 44.64
C ILE A 87 30.21 28.54 45.05
N LEU A 88 29.81 28.40 46.33
CA LEU A 88 29.06 27.24 46.82
C LEU A 88 27.72 27.08 46.09
N CYS A 89 26.93 28.15 45.96
CA CYS A 89 25.68 28.12 45.20
C CYS A 89 25.92 27.85 43.70
N GLY A 90 27.01 28.37 43.13
CA GLY A 90 27.42 28.06 41.75
C GLY A 90 27.75 26.58 41.56
N CYS A 91 28.50 25.98 42.48
CA CYS A 91 28.80 24.55 42.47
C CYS A 91 27.53 23.71 42.63
N VAL A 92 26.62 24.06 43.56
CA VAL A 92 25.34 23.36 43.73
C VAL A 92 24.49 23.44 42.46
N PHE A 93 24.38 24.63 41.85
CA PHE A 93 23.64 24.82 40.60
C PHE A 93 24.26 24.03 39.44
N LEU A 94 25.60 24.01 39.34
CA LEU A 94 26.32 23.20 38.35
C LEU A 94 26.09 21.70 38.57
N THR A 95 26.10 21.21 39.82
CA THR A 95 25.81 19.79 40.12
C THR A 95 24.36 19.41 39.86
N VAL A 96 23.39 20.31 40.09
CA VAL A 96 21.99 20.06 39.73
C VAL A 96 21.83 20.02 38.21
N ILE A 97 22.46 20.94 37.48
CA ILE A 97 22.46 20.94 36.01
C ILE A 97 23.09 19.67 35.44
N THR A 98 24.30 19.28 35.89
CA THR A 98 24.95 18.06 35.40
C THR A 98 24.18 16.80 35.81
N MET A 99 23.53 16.77 36.99
CA MET A 99 22.65 15.67 37.38
C MET A 99 21.38 15.60 36.52
N VAL A 100 20.76 16.73 36.16
CA VAL A 100 19.59 16.77 35.24
C VAL A 100 19.99 16.33 33.83
N PHE A 101 21.14 16.77 33.31
CA PHE A 101 21.66 16.29 32.03
C PHE A 101 22.06 14.81 32.08
N ALA A 102 22.66 14.34 33.17
CA ALA A 102 23.00 12.92 33.36
C ALA A 102 21.75 12.05 33.44
N LEU A 103 20.73 12.43 34.23
CA LEU A 103 19.45 11.71 34.32
C LEU A 103 18.70 11.72 32.99
N SER A 104 18.70 12.84 32.26
CA SER A 104 18.08 12.93 30.93
C SER A 104 18.83 12.09 29.89
N GLY A 105 20.17 12.12 29.90
CA GLY A 105 21.03 11.29 29.08
C GLY A 105 20.89 9.81 29.39
N MET A 106 20.81 9.43 30.67
CA MET A 106 20.55 8.06 31.12
C MET A 106 19.14 7.59 30.75
N LYS A 107 18.11 8.44 30.88
CA LYS A 107 16.73 8.11 30.49
C LYS A 107 16.61 7.95 28.97
N SER A 108 17.28 8.82 28.20
CA SER A 108 17.38 8.71 26.73
C SER A 108 18.18 7.47 26.30
N HIS A 109 19.36 7.25 26.86
CA HIS A 109 20.21 6.11 26.53
C HIS A 109 19.58 4.76 26.94
N THR A 110 18.93 4.70 28.10
CA THR A 110 18.23 3.49 28.58
C THR A 110 16.95 3.23 27.79
N THR A 111 16.15 4.25 27.46
CA THR A 111 15.00 4.05 26.56
C THR A 111 15.43 3.72 25.13
N ARG A 112 16.55 4.26 24.64
CA ARG A 112 17.15 3.88 23.34
C ARG A 112 17.70 2.45 23.36
N LYS A 113 18.39 2.03 24.43
CA LYS A 113 18.83 0.63 24.60
C LYS A 113 17.64 -0.34 24.73
N LEU A 114 16.61 0.02 25.49
CA LEU A 114 15.41 -0.80 25.67
C LEU A 114 14.60 -0.89 24.37
N SER A 115 14.37 0.23 23.67
CA SER A 115 13.72 0.23 22.35
C SER A 115 14.55 -0.60 21.36
N LYS A 116 15.89 -0.44 21.34
CA LYS A 116 16.75 -1.26 20.51
C LYS A 116 16.68 -2.74 20.88
N HIS A 117 16.58 -3.12 22.16
CA HIS A 117 16.40 -4.52 22.58
C HIS A 117 15.02 -5.10 22.23
N LEU A 118 13.99 -4.27 22.14
CA LEU A 118 12.64 -4.68 21.74
C LEU A 118 12.51 -4.80 20.20
N ASP A 119 13.28 -4.02 19.42
CA ASP A 119 13.36 -4.13 17.96
C ASP A 119 14.46 -5.11 17.48
N SER A 120 15.54 -5.38 18.23
CA SER A 120 16.72 -6.13 17.74
C SER A 120 16.62 -7.66 17.81
N SER A 121 15.48 -8.20 18.20
CA SER A 121 15.15 -9.62 18.03
C SER A 121 13.64 -9.69 17.92
N ALA A 122 13.15 -9.86 16.69
CA ALA A 122 11.73 -9.77 16.36
C ALA A 122 10.86 -10.62 17.28
N ILE A 123 10.20 -9.98 18.25
CA ILE A 123 9.37 -10.67 19.25
C ILE A 123 8.29 -11.52 18.55
N TRP A 124 7.82 -11.05 17.39
CA TRP A 124 6.85 -11.76 16.57
C TRP A 124 7.37 -13.04 15.91
N GLU A 125 8.69 -13.23 15.75
CA GLU A 125 9.26 -14.52 15.31
C GLU A 125 9.12 -15.63 16.37
N SER A 126 8.86 -15.26 17.63
CA SER A 126 8.50 -16.22 18.69
C SER A 126 7.03 -16.65 18.63
N PHE A 127 6.16 -15.92 17.92
CA PHE A 127 4.75 -16.26 17.83
C PHE A 127 4.55 -17.55 17.03
N PRO A 128 3.64 -18.46 17.45
CA PRO A 128 3.42 -19.74 16.78
C PRO A 128 3.07 -19.54 15.30
N LYS A 129 3.72 -20.27 14.40
CA LYS A 129 3.29 -20.37 13.00
C LYS A 129 1.91 -21.03 12.93
N MET A 130 1.00 -20.40 12.19
CA MET A 130 -0.33 -20.92 11.88
C MET A 130 -0.21 -22.21 11.04
N ILE A 131 -1.10 -23.18 11.24
CA ILE A 131 -1.09 -24.45 10.51
C ILE A 131 -2.41 -24.78 9.79
N THR A 132 -3.51 -24.11 10.13
CA THR A 132 -4.84 -24.46 9.59
C THR A 132 -5.07 -24.04 8.16
N TYR A 133 -4.47 -22.93 7.67
CA TYR A 133 -4.58 -22.45 6.28
C TYR A 133 -4.33 -23.51 5.20
N TYR A 134 -3.58 -24.56 5.55
CA TYR A 134 -3.15 -25.62 4.63
C TYR A 134 -4.12 -26.82 4.60
N ARG A 135 -5.28 -26.71 5.26
CA ARG A 135 -6.34 -27.75 5.27
C ARG A 135 -7.17 -27.69 4.00
N GLY A 136 -7.98 -28.73 3.79
CA GLY A 136 -8.69 -28.93 2.53
C GLY A 136 -10.13 -29.41 2.66
N LEU A 137 -10.68 -29.80 1.51
CA LEU A 137 -12.10 -30.11 1.31
C LEU A 137 -12.66 -31.23 2.21
N TYR A 138 -11.83 -32.08 2.83
CA TYR A 138 -12.28 -33.11 3.77
C TYR A 138 -12.54 -32.58 5.19
N GLU A 139 -12.21 -31.31 5.47
CA GLU A 139 -12.37 -30.64 6.76
C GLU A 139 -13.31 -29.43 6.71
N LEU A 140 -14.08 -29.27 5.63
CA LEU A 140 -15.10 -28.20 5.52
C LEU A 140 -16.14 -28.27 6.64
N VAL A 141 -16.49 -27.09 7.17
CA VAL A 141 -17.54 -26.84 8.16
C VAL A 141 -18.32 -25.58 7.77
N PRO A 142 -19.61 -25.45 8.15
CA PRO A 142 -20.32 -24.16 8.11
C PRO A 142 -19.51 -23.07 8.80
N LEU A 143 -19.58 -21.82 8.30
CA LEU A 143 -18.84 -20.71 8.89
C LEU A 143 -19.15 -20.50 10.38
N ALA A 144 -20.40 -20.72 10.80
CA ALA A 144 -20.83 -20.62 12.20
C ALA A 144 -20.23 -21.68 13.14
N ASP A 145 -19.79 -22.83 12.58
CA ASP A 145 -19.15 -23.92 13.33
C ASP A 145 -17.62 -23.80 13.36
N ASN A 146 -17.06 -22.79 12.69
CA ASN A 146 -15.62 -22.57 12.63
C ASN A 146 -15.12 -21.83 13.88
N ILE A 147 -14.13 -22.40 14.55
CA ILE A 147 -13.39 -21.76 15.65
C ILE A 147 -12.00 -21.38 15.10
N PRO A 148 -11.73 -20.11 14.77
CA PRO A 148 -10.51 -19.71 14.06
C PRO A 148 -9.23 -19.94 14.88
N GLU A 149 -8.15 -20.44 14.26
CA GLU A 149 -6.88 -20.77 14.94
C GLU A 149 -6.23 -19.59 15.68
N ASN A 150 -6.53 -18.34 15.31
CA ASN A 150 -6.04 -17.14 15.98
C ASN A 150 -6.88 -16.70 17.19
N THR A 151 -8.04 -17.32 17.46
CA THR A 151 -8.94 -16.98 18.58
C THR A 151 -8.72 -17.81 19.85
N GLY A 152 -9.22 -17.32 20.99
CA GLY A 152 -9.10 -17.96 22.30
C GLY A 152 -7.76 -17.75 23.03
N PRO A 153 -7.53 -18.42 24.16
CA PRO A 153 -6.29 -18.31 24.94
C PRO A 153 -5.06 -18.79 24.17
N MET A 154 -3.90 -18.17 24.42
CA MET A 154 -2.62 -18.55 23.80
C MET A 154 -2.00 -19.85 24.38
N ASN A 155 -2.72 -20.52 25.28
CA ASN A 155 -2.21 -21.59 26.12
C ASN A 155 -2.34 -22.98 25.47
N THR A 156 -1.26 -23.37 24.77
CA THR A 156 -0.81 -24.78 24.59
C THR A 156 -1.68 -25.69 23.69
N PRO A 157 -1.15 -26.83 23.17
CA PRO A 157 0.19 -27.41 23.35
C PRO A 157 1.21 -27.06 22.27
N LYS A 158 2.44 -27.59 22.44
CA LYS A 158 3.46 -27.66 21.38
C LYS A 158 2.83 -28.17 20.08
N ALA A 159 3.27 -27.62 18.95
CA ALA A 159 2.82 -28.02 17.61
C ALA A 159 2.66 -29.55 17.51
N PRO A 160 1.52 -30.08 17.03
CA PRO A 160 1.24 -31.51 17.07
C PRO A 160 2.43 -32.30 16.51
N LYS A 161 2.98 -33.21 17.31
CA LYS A 161 3.97 -34.17 16.78
C LYS A 161 3.33 -34.79 15.54
N PRO A 162 3.95 -34.69 14.35
CA PRO A 162 3.32 -35.14 13.13
C PRO A 162 2.83 -36.58 13.32
N THR A 163 1.57 -36.84 12.98
CA THR A 163 0.94 -38.14 13.25
C THR A 163 1.79 -39.26 12.68
N THR A 164 1.72 -40.47 13.21
CA THR A 164 2.68 -41.54 12.86
C THR A 164 2.71 -41.87 11.37
N ALA A 165 1.67 -41.50 10.61
CA ALA A 165 1.71 -41.42 9.15
C ALA A 165 2.60 -40.27 8.64
N VAL A 166 2.23 -39.00 8.92
CA VAL A 166 2.97 -37.79 8.50
C VAL A 166 4.45 -37.83 8.92
N ALA A 167 4.77 -38.30 10.13
CA ALA A 167 6.16 -38.46 10.59
C ALA A 167 6.95 -39.51 9.78
N ARG A 168 6.29 -40.58 9.31
CA ARG A 168 6.90 -41.57 8.41
C ARG A 168 7.08 -41.00 7.00
N LEU A 169 6.14 -40.19 6.50
CA LEU A 169 6.24 -39.51 5.21
C LEU A 169 7.40 -38.51 5.20
N PHE A 170 7.51 -37.64 6.22
CA PHE A 170 8.65 -36.72 6.39
C PHE A 170 10.00 -37.43 6.38
N LYS A 171 10.11 -38.59 7.04
CA LYS A 171 11.36 -39.37 7.03
C LYS A 171 11.63 -39.95 5.63
N ARG A 172 10.60 -40.49 4.97
CA ARG A 172 10.68 -41.07 3.62
C ARG A 172 11.06 -40.07 2.53
N ALA A 173 10.59 -38.82 2.65
CA ALA A 173 10.97 -37.72 1.76
C ALA A 173 12.45 -37.31 1.94
N LYS A 174 12.96 -37.35 3.18
CA LYS A 174 14.34 -36.97 3.50
C LYS A 174 15.37 -38.06 3.15
N ASP A 175 14.97 -39.33 3.16
CA ASP A 175 15.86 -40.49 2.95
C ASP A 175 16.12 -40.84 1.47
N GLY A 176 15.55 -40.09 0.50
CA GLY A 176 15.88 -40.12 -0.94
C GLY A 176 15.60 -41.42 -1.73
N LYS A 177 15.23 -42.53 -1.06
CA LYS A 177 15.08 -43.84 -1.69
C LYS A 177 13.79 -43.96 -2.51
N LYS A 178 13.94 -44.01 -3.85
CA LYS A 178 12.89 -44.36 -4.84
C LYS A 178 12.36 -45.80 -4.65
N ALA A 179 11.55 -46.02 -3.61
CA ALA A 179 10.78 -47.25 -3.47
C ALA A 179 9.62 -47.26 -4.47
N LYS A 180 9.50 -48.32 -5.29
CA LYS A 180 8.37 -48.51 -6.22
C LYS A 180 7.03 -48.48 -5.45
N LYS A 181 6.25 -47.41 -5.56
CA LYS A 181 4.91 -47.29 -4.96
C LYS A 181 3.92 -48.21 -5.69
N GLN A 182 3.70 -49.42 -5.19
CA GLN A 182 2.36 -50.01 -5.30
C GLN A 182 1.43 -49.16 -4.38
N LYS A 183 0.62 -48.27 -4.97
CA LYS A 183 -0.36 -47.49 -4.21
C LYS A 183 -1.48 -48.43 -3.71
N PRO A 184 -1.70 -48.59 -2.40
CA PRO A 184 -2.89 -49.28 -1.92
C PRO A 184 -4.12 -48.45 -2.27
N LYS A 185 -5.05 -49.02 -3.06
CA LYS A 185 -6.25 -48.32 -3.55
C LYS A 185 -7.27 -48.06 -2.42
N ARG A 186 -6.97 -47.10 -1.53
CA ARG A 186 -8.00 -46.46 -0.70
C ARG A 186 -8.99 -45.78 -1.64
N LYS A 187 -10.30 -46.04 -1.46
CA LYS A 187 -11.34 -45.30 -2.19
C LYS A 187 -11.24 -43.82 -1.78
N PRO A 188 -11.25 -42.86 -2.73
CA PRO A 188 -11.30 -41.44 -2.39
C PRO A 188 -12.51 -41.14 -1.49
N ARG A 189 -12.34 -40.27 -0.52
CA ARG A 189 -13.48 -39.78 0.28
C ARG A 189 -14.33 -38.88 -0.64
N PRO A 190 -15.66 -39.02 -0.67
CA PRO A 190 -16.51 -38.16 -1.49
C PRO A 190 -16.29 -36.70 -1.08
N LEU A 191 -16.14 -35.83 -2.08
CA LEU A 191 -16.08 -34.39 -1.87
C LEU A 191 -17.50 -33.83 -1.64
N PRO A 192 -17.66 -32.75 -0.85
CA PRO A 192 -18.94 -32.05 -0.78
C PRO A 192 -19.38 -31.52 -2.15
N PRO A 193 -20.69 -31.32 -2.38
CA PRO A 193 -21.17 -30.71 -3.61
C PRO A 193 -20.66 -29.27 -3.76
N THR A 194 -20.36 -28.86 -4.99
CA THR A 194 -20.05 -27.47 -5.32
C THR A 194 -21.31 -26.73 -5.74
N VAL A 195 -21.38 -25.43 -5.42
CA VAL A 195 -22.43 -24.52 -5.91
C VAL A 195 -21.86 -23.58 -6.98
N PRO A 196 -22.68 -23.11 -7.95
CA PRO A 196 -22.32 -21.97 -8.78
C PRO A 196 -22.07 -20.72 -7.92
N TYR A 197 -21.16 -19.87 -8.34
CA TYR A 197 -20.85 -18.59 -7.70
C TYR A 197 -20.93 -17.47 -8.75
N SER A 198 -21.90 -16.57 -8.58
CA SER A 198 -22.17 -15.46 -9.49
C SER A 198 -22.39 -14.17 -8.68
N PRO A 199 -21.45 -13.21 -8.73
CA PRO A 199 -21.57 -11.91 -8.05
C PRO A 199 -22.30 -10.84 -8.88
N TYR A 200 -22.80 -11.15 -10.08
CA TYR A 200 -23.30 -10.17 -11.04
C TYR A 200 -24.80 -9.90 -10.89
N ALA A 201 -25.22 -8.70 -11.32
CA ALA A 201 -26.63 -8.39 -11.52
C ALA A 201 -27.13 -8.97 -12.86
N ALA A 202 -28.36 -9.46 -12.90
CA ALA A 202 -29.03 -9.88 -14.14
C ALA A 202 -29.58 -8.66 -14.92
N ASP A 203 -28.73 -7.66 -15.17
CA ASP A 203 -29.06 -6.35 -15.73
C ASP A 203 -28.47 -6.10 -17.15
N HIS A 204 -28.00 -7.17 -17.82
CA HIS A 204 -27.17 -7.09 -19.02
C HIS A 204 -27.37 -8.27 -19.98
N VAL A 205 -26.85 -8.12 -21.21
CA VAL A 205 -26.83 -9.19 -22.22
C VAL A 205 -25.65 -10.12 -21.94
N ASP A 206 -25.94 -11.39 -21.66
CA ASP A 206 -24.91 -12.39 -21.34
C ASP A 206 -23.93 -12.60 -22.50
N CYS A 207 -22.64 -12.43 -22.20
CA CYS A 207 -21.54 -12.65 -23.14
C CYS A 207 -20.88 -14.03 -22.99
N SER A 208 -21.31 -14.90 -22.06
CA SER A 208 -20.68 -16.19 -21.75
C SER A 208 -20.43 -17.05 -22.99
N SER A 209 -21.38 -17.03 -23.93
CA SER A 209 -21.33 -17.71 -25.24
C SER A 209 -20.10 -17.35 -26.09
N LEU A 210 -19.53 -16.16 -25.95
CA LEU A 210 -18.31 -15.75 -26.67
C LEU A 210 -17.07 -16.57 -26.25
N VAL A 211 -17.10 -17.17 -25.06
CA VAL A 211 -16.05 -18.06 -24.53
C VAL A 211 -16.51 -19.52 -24.55
N SER A 212 -17.74 -19.81 -24.10
CA SER A 212 -18.22 -21.20 -23.97
C SER A 212 -18.42 -21.91 -25.31
N ASN A 213 -18.74 -21.19 -26.38
CA ASN A 213 -18.89 -21.80 -27.72
C ASN A 213 -17.53 -22.23 -28.31
N PHE A 214 -16.43 -21.76 -27.74
CA PHE A 214 -15.07 -22.03 -28.19
C PHE A 214 -14.40 -23.12 -27.33
N THR A 215 -14.55 -23.04 -26.00
CA THR A 215 -14.01 -24.03 -25.04
C THR A 215 -14.91 -25.24 -24.78
N SER A 216 -16.20 -25.16 -25.15
CA SER A 216 -17.27 -26.04 -24.64
C SER A 216 -17.43 -26.02 -23.10
N GLY A 217 -16.79 -25.09 -22.39
CA GLY A 217 -16.80 -24.94 -20.94
C GLY A 217 -17.71 -23.82 -20.44
N SER A 218 -18.17 -23.90 -19.19
CA SER A 218 -18.95 -22.82 -18.57
C SER A 218 -18.05 -21.74 -17.98
N THR A 219 -18.40 -20.47 -18.19
CA THR A 219 -17.72 -19.31 -17.58
C THR A 219 -18.11 -19.06 -16.11
N VAL A 220 -19.06 -19.85 -15.56
CA VAL A 220 -19.60 -19.67 -14.22
C VAL A 220 -18.76 -20.42 -13.19
N MET A 221 -18.14 -19.67 -12.29
CA MET A 221 -17.29 -20.19 -11.22
C MET A 221 -18.04 -21.15 -10.29
N ARG A 222 -17.33 -22.14 -9.75
CA ARG A 222 -17.88 -23.06 -8.74
C ARG A 222 -17.07 -23.01 -7.45
N VAL A 223 -17.77 -23.05 -6.32
CA VAL A 223 -17.18 -22.99 -4.98
C VAL A 223 -17.76 -24.08 -4.08
N TYR A 224 -17.08 -24.33 -2.97
CA TYR A 224 -17.64 -25.10 -1.86
C TYR A 224 -18.19 -24.11 -0.81
N LYS A 225 -19.30 -24.46 -0.16
CA LYS A 225 -19.87 -23.65 0.93
C LYS A 225 -19.22 -23.98 2.27
N GLY A 226 -19.16 -22.99 3.16
CA GLY A 226 -18.41 -23.06 4.41
C GLY A 226 -16.89 -22.83 4.24
N VAL A 227 -16.14 -23.05 5.31
CA VAL A 227 -14.68 -22.88 5.40
C VAL A 227 -14.03 -24.13 5.99
N HIS A 228 -12.71 -24.32 5.82
CA HIS A 228 -12.05 -25.46 6.46
C HIS A 228 -11.95 -25.28 7.99
N ARG A 229 -12.10 -26.37 8.75
CA ARG A 229 -12.06 -26.35 10.22
C ARG A 229 -10.78 -25.69 10.76
N GLY A 230 -10.97 -24.60 11.49
CA GLY A 230 -9.91 -23.81 12.11
C GLY A 230 -9.46 -22.60 11.27
N MET A 231 -10.09 -22.32 10.12
CA MET A 231 -9.74 -21.19 9.24
C MET A 231 -9.59 -19.90 10.06
N PRO A 232 -8.41 -19.24 10.05
CA PRO A 232 -8.19 -18.02 10.82
C PRO A 232 -9.07 -16.87 10.36
N ASP A 233 -9.41 -15.95 11.25
CA ASP A 233 -9.93 -14.63 10.86
C ASP A 233 -8.78 -13.78 10.28
N PRO A 234 -9.06 -12.77 9.44
CA PRO A 234 -8.06 -11.77 9.06
C PRO A 234 -7.53 -11.04 10.29
N PHE A 235 -6.23 -10.74 10.30
CA PHE A 235 -5.55 -10.03 11.38
C PHE A 235 -5.76 -8.51 11.30
N TYR A 236 -5.90 -7.98 10.08
CA TYR A 236 -6.34 -6.62 9.82
C TYR A 236 -7.22 -6.57 8.56
N GLY A 237 -8.08 -5.55 8.48
CA GLY A 237 -9.19 -5.52 7.54
C GLY A 237 -10.33 -6.49 7.90
N SER A 238 -11.38 -6.53 7.08
CA SER A 238 -12.56 -7.38 7.34
C SER A 238 -13.33 -7.72 6.08
N TYR A 239 -13.84 -8.95 6.01
CA TYR A 239 -14.77 -9.41 4.97
C TYR A 239 -16.12 -8.70 5.10
N ASP A 240 -16.65 -8.67 6.33
CA ASP A 240 -17.98 -8.13 6.64
C ASP A 240 -18.05 -6.62 6.38
N LEU A 241 -16.95 -5.89 6.64
CA LEU A 241 -16.85 -4.45 6.39
C LEU A 241 -16.91 -4.08 4.91
N LEU A 242 -16.27 -4.87 4.05
CA LEU A 242 -16.35 -4.67 2.59
C LEU A 242 -17.58 -5.37 1.98
N GLY A 243 -18.23 -6.27 2.71
CA GLY A 243 -19.33 -7.12 2.20
C GLY A 243 -18.86 -8.22 1.24
N ILE A 244 -17.62 -8.70 1.39
CA ILE A 244 -17.04 -9.82 0.63
C ILE A 244 -17.49 -11.16 1.26
N ASP A 245 -17.79 -12.17 0.44
CA ASP A 245 -18.26 -13.48 0.94
C ASP A 245 -17.12 -14.22 1.67
N ARG A 246 -17.43 -14.67 2.89
CA ARG A 246 -16.55 -15.39 3.82
C ARG A 246 -17.06 -16.80 4.16
N ASP A 247 -18.20 -17.21 3.60
CA ASP A 247 -18.81 -18.54 3.75
C ASP A 247 -18.58 -19.39 2.48
N VAL A 248 -17.48 -19.16 1.78
CA VAL A 248 -17.08 -19.88 0.56
C VAL A 248 -15.62 -20.28 0.61
N CYS A 249 -15.33 -21.49 0.13
CA CYS A 249 -13.98 -22.01 -0.06
C CYS A 249 -13.72 -22.21 -1.55
N PHE A 250 -12.76 -21.45 -2.07
CA PHE A 250 -12.25 -21.53 -3.44
C PHE A 250 -11.12 -22.57 -3.49
N GLU A 251 -11.20 -23.52 -4.41
CA GLU A 251 -10.20 -24.59 -4.62
C GLU A 251 -9.73 -24.53 -6.07
N ARG A 252 -8.43 -24.75 -6.33
CA ARG A 252 -7.79 -24.46 -7.62
C ARG A 252 -8.55 -24.99 -8.84
N ARG A 253 -9.10 -26.21 -8.80
CA ARG A 253 -9.81 -26.81 -9.94
C ARG A 253 -11.16 -26.13 -10.20
N THR A 254 -11.90 -25.78 -9.16
CA THR A 254 -13.22 -25.14 -9.30
C THR A 254 -13.13 -23.62 -9.50
N ARG A 255 -12.00 -23.03 -9.09
CA ARG A 255 -11.66 -21.61 -9.25
C ARG A 255 -11.01 -21.28 -10.59
N LEU A 256 -10.14 -22.15 -11.12
CA LEU A 256 -9.32 -21.89 -12.32
C LEU A 256 -9.50 -22.89 -13.47
N GLY A 257 -10.18 -24.03 -13.27
CA GLY A 257 -10.26 -25.09 -14.29
C GLY A 257 -10.90 -24.64 -15.61
N MET A 258 -11.97 -23.84 -15.53
CA MET A 258 -12.64 -23.20 -16.68
C MET A 258 -11.78 -22.17 -17.44
N TYR A 259 -10.62 -21.78 -16.89
CA TYR A 259 -9.63 -20.90 -17.52
C TYR A 259 -8.42 -21.69 -18.04
N GLY A 260 -8.57 -23.01 -18.19
CA GLY A 260 -7.54 -23.91 -18.71
C GLY A 260 -6.57 -24.44 -17.65
N HIS A 261 -6.83 -24.31 -16.34
CA HIS A 261 -5.99 -24.95 -15.32
C HIS A 261 -6.16 -26.48 -15.28
N VAL A 262 -5.03 -27.22 -15.32
CA VAL A 262 -4.98 -28.65 -14.96
C VAL A 262 -3.79 -28.90 -14.04
N ASP A 263 -4.00 -29.73 -13.02
CA ASP A 263 -2.95 -30.15 -12.08
C ASP A 263 -1.82 -30.92 -12.78
N ARG A 264 -0.61 -30.83 -12.22
CA ARG A 264 0.65 -31.29 -12.83
C ARG A 264 0.65 -32.77 -13.22
N GLU A 265 -0.04 -33.63 -12.48
CA GLU A 265 -0.13 -35.08 -12.75
C GLU A 265 -0.96 -35.41 -14.00
N GLN A 266 -1.71 -34.44 -14.54
CA GLN A 266 -2.48 -34.57 -15.77
C GLN A 266 -1.68 -34.10 -17.01
N ILE A 267 -0.50 -33.48 -16.82
CA ILE A 267 0.36 -33.02 -17.91
C ILE A 267 1.29 -34.19 -18.35
N PRO A 268 1.27 -34.64 -19.61
CA PRO A 268 2.05 -35.79 -20.05
C PRO A 268 3.57 -35.57 -20.00
N MET A 269 4.28 -36.49 -19.35
CA MET A 269 5.76 -36.43 -19.21
C MET A 269 6.54 -36.53 -20.54
N GLU A 270 5.87 -36.93 -21.63
CA GLU A 270 6.47 -37.08 -22.96
C GLU A 270 6.20 -35.88 -23.88
N ALA A 271 5.45 -34.87 -23.41
CA ALA A 271 5.31 -33.59 -24.09
C ALA A 271 6.64 -32.82 -24.02
N LYS A 272 7.54 -33.12 -24.97
CA LYS A 272 8.83 -32.43 -25.14
C LYS A 272 8.68 -30.92 -25.33
N ASP A 273 7.52 -30.51 -25.83
CA ASP A 273 7.07 -29.12 -25.88
C ASP A 273 6.12 -28.87 -24.69
N GLU A 274 6.67 -28.46 -23.54
CA GLU A 274 5.88 -28.19 -22.31
C GLU A 274 4.79 -27.12 -22.52
N GLY A 275 4.89 -26.30 -23.57
CA GLY A 275 3.91 -25.27 -23.94
C GLY A 275 2.83 -25.68 -24.96
N VAL A 276 2.80 -26.91 -25.49
CA VAL A 276 1.97 -27.23 -26.68
C VAL A 276 0.72 -28.06 -26.42
N GLN A 277 0.61 -28.85 -25.34
CA GLN A 277 -0.51 -29.81 -25.25
C GLN A 277 -1.79 -29.34 -24.52
N TYR A 278 -1.81 -28.13 -23.93
CA TYR A 278 -3.00 -27.61 -23.21
C TYR A 278 -3.47 -26.23 -23.67
N ASP A 279 -2.57 -25.35 -24.11
CA ASP A 279 -2.96 -24.04 -24.64
C ASP A 279 -3.35 -24.07 -26.13
N LEU A 280 -3.35 -25.26 -26.76
CA LEU A 280 -3.91 -25.48 -28.11
C LEU A 280 -5.40 -25.18 -28.21
N GLU A 281 -6.16 -25.35 -27.13
CA GLU A 281 -7.55 -24.90 -27.04
C GLU A 281 -7.65 -23.39 -27.32
N TRP A 282 -6.74 -22.60 -26.73
CA TRP A 282 -6.76 -21.14 -26.71
C TRP A 282 -5.94 -20.47 -27.81
N LYS A 283 -5.14 -21.24 -28.56
CA LYS A 283 -4.11 -20.78 -29.51
C LYS A 283 -4.58 -19.66 -30.45
N ASP A 284 -5.77 -19.83 -31.04
CA ASP A 284 -6.33 -18.93 -32.05
C ASP A 284 -7.48 -18.05 -31.48
N PHE A 285 -7.65 -18.04 -30.14
CA PHE A 285 -8.60 -17.15 -29.45
C PHE A 285 -8.09 -15.70 -29.47
N ASN A 286 -9.00 -14.72 -29.37
CA ASN A 286 -8.61 -13.30 -29.38
C ASN A 286 -9.39 -12.53 -28.32
N TRP A 287 -8.78 -12.37 -27.15
CA TRP A 287 -9.42 -11.69 -26.02
C TRP A 287 -9.75 -10.22 -26.30
N LYS A 288 -8.96 -9.51 -27.11
CA LYS A 288 -9.27 -8.11 -27.47
C LYS A 288 -10.63 -8.04 -28.17
N LYS A 289 -10.79 -8.80 -29.25
CA LYS A 289 -12.03 -8.88 -30.03
C LYS A 289 -13.21 -9.35 -29.17
N VAL A 290 -12.98 -10.31 -28.26
CA VAL A 290 -14.02 -10.87 -27.41
C VAL A 290 -14.48 -9.87 -26.34
N GLN A 291 -13.57 -9.11 -25.72
CA GLN A 291 -13.92 -7.96 -24.87
C GLN A 291 -14.70 -6.89 -25.64
N GLU A 292 -14.20 -6.47 -26.80
CA GLU A 292 -14.84 -5.47 -27.67
C GLU A 292 -16.25 -5.90 -28.09
N THR A 293 -16.45 -7.18 -28.41
CA THR A 293 -17.77 -7.73 -28.80
C THR A 293 -18.75 -7.70 -27.63
N CYS A 294 -18.33 -8.09 -26.42
CA CYS A 294 -19.19 -8.04 -25.24
C CYS A 294 -19.61 -6.60 -24.87
N VAL A 295 -18.71 -5.64 -25.04
CA VAL A 295 -18.99 -4.21 -24.86
C VAL A 295 -19.97 -3.68 -25.91
N GLN A 296 -19.83 -4.11 -27.18
CA GLN A 296 -20.77 -3.75 -28.25
C GLN A 296 -22.18 -4.32 -27.99
N MET A 297 -22.29 -5.56 -27.51
CA MET A 297 -23.55 -6.20 -27.11
C MET A 297 -24.27 -5.47 -25.96
N ASN A 298 -23.54 -4.66 -25.18
CA ASN A 298 -24.00 -3.99 -23.98
C ASN A 298 -23.81 -2.45 -24.03
N GLY A 299 -23.62 -1.89 -25.22
CA GLY A 299 -23.19 -0.49 -25.41
C GLY A 299 -24.21 0.58 -24.96
N ASP A 300 -25.47 0.20 -24.76
CA ASP A 300 -26.52 1.07 -24.22
C ASP A 300 -26.33 1.34 -22.71
N ARG A 301 -25.72 0.40 -21.97
CA ARG A 301 -25.45 0.51 -20.52
C ARG A 301 -24.45 1.63 -20.18
N TYR A 302 -23.53 1.96 -21.10
CA TYR A 302 -22.35 2.78 -20.79
C TYR A 302 -22.47 4.26 -21.15
N ALA A 303 -21.81 5.10 -20.35
CA ALA A 303 -21.65 6.52 -20.63
C ALA A 303 -20.69 6.73 -21.82
N LYS A 304 -21.05 7.60 -22.76
CA LYS A 304 -20.08 8.19 -23.69
C LYS A 304 -19.40 9.35 -22.97
N ILE A 305 -18.13 9.20 -22.66
CA ILE A 305 -17.31 10.25 -22.06
C ILE A 305 -17.03 11.28 -23.16
N LEU A 306 -17.46 12.53 -22.97
CA LEU A 306 -17.16 13.64 -23.87
C LEU A 306 -16.04 14.50 -23.25
N PRO A 307 -15.05 14.99 -24.03
CA PRO A 307 -13.93 15.79 -23.51
C PRO A 307 -14.29 17.13 -22.82
N SER A 308 -15.58 17.48 -22.71
CA SER A 308 -16.07 18.69 -22.05
C SER A 308 -17.01 18.44 -20.86
N ASP A 309 -17.23 17.17 -20.45
CA ASP A 309 -18.12 16.81 -19.36
C ASP A 309 -17.47 17.04 -17.97
N LYS A 310 -17.46 18.29 -17.52
CA LYS A 310 -16.81 18.75 -16.27
C LYS A 310 -17.39 18.21 -14.95
N ASP A 311 -18.35 17.29 -14.99
CA ASP A 311 -18.98 16.69 -13.81
C ASP A 311 -19.23 15.18 -14.01
N GLU A 312 -18.14 14.42 -14.12
CA GLU A 312 -18.16 12.94 -14.25
C GLU A 312 -18.88 12.25 -13.07
N THR A 313 -19.11 12.94 -11.95
CA THR A 313 -19.66 12.34 -10.73
C THR A 313 -21.16 12.05 -10.80
N LYS A 314 -21.91 12.76 -11.66
CA LYS A 314 -23.36 12.61 -11.81
C LYS A 314 -23.69 11.81 -13.07
N GLY A 315 -23.76 10.49 -12.93
CA GLY A 315 -24.03 9.57 -14.03
C GLY A 315 -25.26 9.97 -14.86
N LYS A 316 -25.05 10.26 -16.14
CA LYS A 316 -26.09 10.75 -17.05
C LYS A 316 -27.25 9.76 -17.15
N ARG A 317 -28.47 10.26 -16.91
CA ARG A 317 -29.72 9.52 -17.15
C ARG A 317 -30.03 9.48 -18.64
N THR A 318 -30.59 8.38 -19.11
CA THR A 318 -31.23 8.29 -20.43
C THR A 318 -32.65 8.85 -20.38
N ASP A 319 -33.27 9.05 -21.55
CA ASP A 319 -34.70 9.41 -21.65
C ASP A 319 -35.62 8.34 -21.03
N ALA A 320 -35.13 7.10 -20.89
CA ALA A 320 -35.78 6.00 -20.18
C ALA A 320 -35.45 5.96 -18.66
N GLY A 321 -34.91 7.04 -18.10
CA GLY A 321 -34.63 7.21 -16.66
C GLY A 321 -33.46 6.41 -16.08
N LYS A 322 -32.95 5.41 -16.79
CA LYS A 322 -31.79 4.60 -16.35
C LYS A 322 -30.52 5.42 -16.32
N GLN A 323 -29.73 5.28 -15.25
CA GLN A 323 -28.39 5.86 -15.13
C GLN A 323 -27.38 4.99 -15.87
N LYS A 324 -26.59 5.60 -16.76
CA LYS A 324 -25.50 4.89 -17.47
C LYS A 324 -24.32 4.60 -16.53
N LYS A 325 -23.71 3.41 -16.68
CA LYS A 325 -22.50 3.00 -15.95
C LYS A 325 -21.24 3.64 -16.57
N ALA A 326 -20.24 3.89 -15.73
CA ALA A 326 -18.88 4.16 -16.18
C ALA A 326 -18.17 2.84 -16.57
N ARG A 327 -17.08 2.93 -17.34
CA ARG A 327 -16.21 1.78 -17.65
C ARG A 327 -14.86 1.90 -16.95
N THR A 328 -14.24 0.76 -16.67
CA THR A 328 -12.97 0.67 -15.94
C THR A 328 -11.92 -0.11 -16.73
N ALA A 329 -10.69 0.39 -16.82
CA ALA A 329 -9.56 -0.43 -17.27
C ALA A 329 -8.92 -1.15 -16.08
N LEU A 330 -8.58 -2.43 -16.22
CA LEU A 330 -7.62 -3.11 -15.36
C LEU A 330 -6.32 -3.30 -16.13
N VAL A 331 -5.28 -2.60 -15.67
CA VAL A 331 -4.00 -2.46 -16.34
C VAL A 331 -2.96 -3.25 -15.56
N LEU A 332 -2.43 -4.31 -16.17
CA LEU A 332 -1.31 -5.09 -15.64
C LEU A 332 0.00 -4.51 -16.16
N ARG A 333 0.91 -4.15 -15.25
CA ARG A 333 2.26 -3.73 -15.63
C ARG A 333 3.15 -4.94 -15.86
N VAL A 334 3.85 -4.95 -16.98
CA VAL A 334 4.72 -6.06 -17.41
C VAL A 334 5.97 -5.52 -18.12
N TRP A 335 7.04 -6.32 -18.20
CA TRP A 335 8.19 -6.04 -19.07
C TRP A 335 8.06 -6.88 -20.34
N HIS A 336 8.49 -6.35 -21.49
CA HIS A 336 8.59 -7.11 -22.74
C HIS A 336 9.43 -8.41 -22.62
N SER A 337 10.33 -8.45 -21.63
CA SER A 337 11.25 -9.53 -21.27
C SER A 337 10.70 -10.48 -20.18
N TYR A 338 9.39 -10.45 -19.89
CA TYR A 338 8.76 -11.29 -18.86
C TYR A 338 8.55 -12.74 -19.34
N GLU A 339 9.05 -13.69 -18.56
CA GLU A 339 8.91 -15.13 -18.81
C GLU A 339 7.51 -15.61 -18.37
N TRP A 340 6.55 -15.59 -19.28
CA TRP A 340 5.16 -16.02 -19.02
C TRP A 340 5.06 -17.51 -18.69
N THR A 341 4.48 -17.84 -17.54
CA THR A 341 4.07 -19.21 -17.22
C THR A 341 2.67 -19.51 -17.73
N ARG A 342 2.34 -20.80 -17.89
CA ARG A 342 0.96 -21.26 -18.14
C ARG A 342 -0.02 -20.76 -17.06
N LEU A 343 0.45 -20.59 -15.82
CA LEU A 343 -0.38 -20.09 -14.72
C LEU A 343 -0.68 -18.58 -14.86
N ASP A 344 0.19 -17.80 -15.50
CA ASP A 344 -0.10 -16.39 -15.81
C ASP A 344 -1.20 -16.29 -16.86
N TYR A 345 -1.17 -17.10 -17.93
CA TYR A 345 -2.25 -17.16 -18.92
C TYR A 345 -3.58 -17.56 -18.28
N VAL A 346 -3.60 -18.58 -17.41
CA VAL A 346 -4.78 -18.96 -16.60
C VAL A 346 -5.29 -17.78 -15.75
N ASN A 347 -4.42 -16.95 -15.18
CA ASN A 347 -4.81 -15.76 -14.43
C ASN A 347 -5.31 -14.61 -15.34
N LEU A 348 -4.75 -14.42 -16.54
CA LEU A 348 -5.27 -13.46 -17.52
C LEU A 348 -6.68 -13.85 -17.98
N ARG A 349 -6.88 -15.11 -18.39
CA ARG A 349 -8.19 -15.66 -18.77
C ARG A 349 -9.23 -15.50 -17.66
N SER A 350 -8.82 -15.68 -16.39
CA SER A 350 -9.69 -15.46 -15.24
C SER A 350 -10.09 -14.00 -15.08
N LEU A 351 -9.13 -13.08 -15.10
CA LEU A 351 -9.38 -11.63 -15.04
C LEU A 351 -10.33 -11.17 -16.15
N ILE A 352 -10.08 -11.55 -17.41
CA ILE A 352 -10.89 -11.10 -18.55
C ILE A 352 -12.32 -11.67 -18.48
N THR A 353 -12.46 -12.96 -18.17
CA THR A 353 -13.78 -13.61 -18.09
C THR A 353 -14.61 -13.08 -16.92
N GLU A 354 -13.97 -12.84 -15.77
CA GLU A 354 -14.64 -12.35 -14.56
C GLU A 354 -14.97 -10.85 -14.64
N LEU A 355 -14.14 -10.03 -15.28
CA LEU A 355 -14.28 -8.57 -15.23
C LEU A 355 -14.98 -8.00 -16.47
N ASN A 356 -14.74 -8.55 -17.66
CA ASN A 356 -15.43 -8.14 -18.89
C ASN A 356 -16.63 -9.06 -19.19
N ILE A 357 -16.39 -10.34 -19.46
CA ILE A 357 -17.38 -11.20 -20.13
C ILE A 357 -18.63 -11.41 -19.29
N ASN A 358 -18.46 -11.89 -18.05
CA ASN A 358 -19.58 -12.19 -17.17
C ASN A 358 -20.24 -10.93 -16.54
N SER A 359 -19.71 -9.72 -16.79
CA SER A 359 -20.30 -8.44 -16.33
C SER A 359 -21.06 -7.68 -17.44
N GLY A 360 -21.01 -8.16 -18.68
CA GLY A 360 -21.49 -7.40 -19.84
C GLY A 360 -20.56 -6.24 -20.24
N GLY A 361 -19.26 -6.35 -19.99
CA GLY A 361 -18.22 -5.42 -20.44
C GLY A 361 -17.93 -4.23 -19.52
N GLU A 362 -18.17 -4.33 -18.21
CA GLU A 362 -17.98 -3.20 -17.26
C GLU A 362 -16.50 -2.82 -17.09
N TYR A 363 -15.62 -3.80 -17.28
CA TYR A 363 -14.17 -3.64 -17.30
C TYR A 363 -13.57 -4.10 -18.63
N ASP A 364 -12.37 -3.63 -18.98
CA ASP A 364 -11.45 -4.30 -19.91
C ASP A 364 -10.10 -4.53 -19.24
N VAL A 365 -9.44 -5.66 -19.54
CA VAL A 365 -8.09 -5.97 -19.11
C VAL A 365 -7.07 -5.62 -20.20
N HIS A 366 -5.98 -4.97 -19.81
CA HIS A 366 -4.89 -4.49 -20.67
C HIS A 366 -3.51 -4.81 -20.10
N LEU A 367 -2.50 -4.90 -20.97
CA LEU A 367 -1.11 -5.18 -20.64
C LEU A 367 -0.25 -3.95 -21.00
N LEU A 368 0.13 -3.15 -19.99
CA LEU A 368 0.98 -1.97 -20.16
C LEU A 368 2.45 -2.37 -20.06
N MET A 369 3.08 -2.56 -21.21
CA MET A 369 4.31 -3.32 -21.36
C MET A 369 5.55 -2.42 -21.56
N HIS A 370 6.48 -2.48 -20.60
CA HIS A 370 7.73 -1.74 -20.66
C HIS A 370 8.76 -2.43 -21.57
N VAL A 371 9.13 -1.75 -22.66
CA VAL A 371 10.30 -2.07 -23.48
C VAL A 371 11.52 -1.42 -22.83
N GLN A 372 12.40 -2.23 -22.25
CA GLN A 372 13.54 -1.73 -21.46
C GLN A 372 14.68 -1.22 -22.35
N ASP A 373 14.75 -1.73 -23.59
CA ASP A 373 15.60 -1.18 -24.64
C ASP A 373 15.01 0.15 -25.15
N GLN A 374 15.83 1.20 -25.12
CA GLN A 374 15.43 2.55 -25.51
C GLN A 374 15.75 2.88 -26.98
N ASP A 375 16.45 1.99 -27.69
CA ASP A 375 16.81 2.19 -29.09
C ASP A 375 15.87 1.48 -30.06
N ILE A 376 15.00 0.58 -29.58
CA ILE A 376 13.88 0.04 -30.37
C ILE A 376 12.85 1.16 -30.65
N PRO A 377 12.55 1.49 -31.93
CA PRO A 377 11.76 2.65 -32.33
C PRO A 377 10.24 2.44 -32.23
N ILE A 378 9.75 1.92 -31.08
CA ILE A 378 8.37 1.42 -30.91
C ILE A 378 7.25 2.45 -31.17
N TRP A 379 7.51 3.76 -31.07
CA TRP A 379 6.51 4.82 -31.31
C TRP A 379 6.60 5.43 -32.72
N THR A 380 7.65 5.15 -33.49
CA THR A 380 7.78 5.59 -34.90
C THR A 380 7.62 4.46 -35.89
N GLU A 381 7.92 3.21 -35.52
CA GLU A 381 7.91 2.05 -36.42
C GLU A 381 6.94 0.97 -35.97
N LYS A 382 5.81 0.89 -36.68
CA LYS A 382 4.76 -0.12 -36.44
C LYS A 382 5.23 -1.56 -36.71
N SER A 383 6.24 -1.74 -37.56
CA SER A 383 6.99 -2.99 -37.75
C SER A 383 7.59 -3.48 -36.43
N GLU A 384 8.33 -2.61 -35.75
CA GLU A 384 9.04 -2.94 -34.51
C GLU A 384 8.10 -3.07 -33.31
N TYR A 385 7.06 -2.23 -33.22
CA TYR A 385 5.96 -2.43 -32.27
C TYR A 385 5.37 -3.84 -32.40
N ASN A 386 4.98 -4.24 -33.62
CA ASN A 386 4.40 -5.54 -33.91
C ASN A 386 5.42 -6.69 -33.78
N ARG A 387 6.73 -6.42 -33.85
CA ARG A 387 7.78 -7.41 -33.60
C ARG A 387 7.90 -7.68 -32.10
N VAL A 388 8.09 -6.64 -31.29
CA VAL A 388 8.18 -6.75 -29.83
C VAL A 388 6.93 -7.43 -29.25
N VAL A 389 5.72 -7.01 -29.63
CA VAL A 389 4.48 -7.66 -29.15
C VAL A 389 4.43 -9.17 -29.47
N ARG A 390 4.90 -9.59 -30.66
CA ARG A 390 4.91 -11.01 -31.05
C ARG A 390 5.99 -11.84 -30.36
N GLU A 391 7.11 -11.23 -30.00
CA GLU A 391 8.19 -11.86 -29.25
C GLU A 391 7.88 -11.94 -27.75
N SER A 392 7.11 -10.97 -27.22
CA SER A 392 6.83 -10.85 -25.79
C SER A 392 5.62 -11.64 -25.26
N ILE A 393 4.66 -12.06 -26.10
CA ILE A 393 3.47 -12.80 -25.62
C ILE A 393 2.79 -13.65 -26.71
N ILE A 394 2.14 -14.74 -26.30
CA ILE A 394 1.27 -15.58 -27.14
C ILE A 394 0.15 -14.78 -27.84
N ALA A 395 -0.16 -15.17 -29.08
CA ALA A 395 -1.16 -14.54 -29.97
C ALA A 395 -2.49 -14.19 -29.28
N GLU A 396 -2.96 -15.09 -28.41
CA GLU A 396 -4.18 -14.96 -27.58
C GLU A 396 -4.35 -13.58 -26.89
N PHE A 397 -3.25 -12.99 -26.41
CA PHE A 397 -3.26 -11.73 -25.65
C PHE A 397 -2.58 -10.56 -26.37
N GLN A 398 -1.98 -10.75 -27.56
CA GLN A 398 -1.23 -9.69 -28.26
C GLN A 398 -2.06 -8.42 -28.53
N GLY A 399 -3.37 -8.58 -28.75
CA GLY A 399 -4.29 -7.45 -28.94
C GLY A 399 -4.54 -6.60 -27.68
N LEU A 400 -4.13 -7.05 -26.49
CA LEU A 400 -4.27 -6.34 -25.21
C LEU A 400 -3.03 -5.51 -24.84
N VAL A 401 -1.97 -5.54 -25.65
CA VAL A 401 -0.68 -4.92 -25.32
C VAL A 401 -0.60 -3.47 -25.78
N THR A 402 -0.27 -2.58 -24.84
CA THR A 402 0.18 -1.21 -25.09
C THR A 402 1.64 -1.09 -24.69
N LEU A 403 2.55 -0.96 -25.68
CA LEU A 403 3.98 -0.79 -25.43
C LEU A 403 4.29 0.65 -24.96
N TRP A 404 5.30 0.79 -24.10
CA TRP A 404 5.91 2.07 -23.75
C TRP A 404 7.40 1.90 -23.41
N ASN A 405 8.17 2.98 -23.44
CA ASN A 405 9.52 3.03 -22.87
C ASN A 405 9.86 4.40 -22.26
N GLU A 406 10.97 4.47 -21.51
CA GLU A 406 11.37 5.68 -20.78
C GLU A 406 11.68 6.86 -21.73
N LYS A 407 12.14 6.58 -22.95
CA LYS A 407 12.39 7.60 -24.00
C LYS A 407 11.09 8.26 -24.47
N MET A 408 9.99 7.52 -24.64
CA MET A 408 8.66 8.10 -24.86
C MET A 408 8.23 9.00 -23.69
N MET A 409 8.44 8.54 -22.44
CA MET A 409 8.05 9.27 -21.23
C MET A 409 8.97 10.46 -20.91
N SER A 410 10.19 10.51 -21.47
CA SER A 410 11.21 11.51 -21.15
C SER A 410 10.76 12.94 -21.48
N ALA A 411 9.93 13.11 -22.52
CA ALA A 411 9.30 14.37 -22.89
C ALA A 411 8.35 14.94 -21.79
N MET A 412 7.95 14.09 -20.83
CA MET A 412 7.09 14.44 -19.69
C MET A 412 7.89 14.56 -18.38
N ALA A 413 9.23 14.65 -18.44
CA ALA A 413 10.12 14.65 -17.28
C ALA A 413 10.03 13.39 -16.40
N TYR A 414 10.02 12.22 -17.04
CA TYR A 414 9.91 10.89 -16.42
C TYR A 414 10.71 10.73 -15.12
N ARG A 415 9.97 10.55 -14.02
CA ARG A 415 10.45 10.30 -12.65
C ARG A 415 9.60 9.28 -11.88
N SER A 416 8.55 8.74 -12.50
CA SER A 416 7.52 7.95 -11.81
C SER A 416 6.91 6.93 -12.75
N VAL A 417 6.63 5.72 -12.25
CA VAL A 417 5.97 4.65 -13.02
C VAL A 417 4.48 4.93 -13.30
N TRP A 418 3.98 6.12 -12.91
CA TRP A 418 2.64 6.62 -13.23
C TRP A 418 2.56 7.41 -14.53
N PHE A 419 3.67 7.88 -15.11
CA PHE A 419 3.67 8.51 -16.44
C PHE A 419 3.07 7.58 -17.53
N PRO A 420 3.44 6.29 -17.60
CA PRO A 420 2.79 5.33 -18.50
C PRO A 420 1.28 5.14 -18.24
N MET A 421 0.82 5.30 -16.99
CA MET A 421 -0.60 5.20 -16.63
C MET A 421 -1.38 6.44 -17.08
N GLN A 422 -0.80 7.65 -16.94
CA GLN A 422 -1.36 8.88 -17.49
C GLN A 422 -1.46 8.81 -19.02
N TYR A 423 -0.38 8.36 -19.67
CA TYR A 423 -0.36 8.16 -21.13
C TYR A 423 -1.45 7.17 -21.55
N PHE A 424 -1.51 5.98 -20.94
CA PHE A 424 -2.55 4.99 -21.21
C PHE A 424 -3.97 5.56 -21.03
N ALA A 425 -4.23 6.30 -19.95
CA ALA A 425 -5.53 6.91 -19.70
C ALA A 425 -5.92 8.00 -20.71
N ARG A 426 -4.94 8.67 -21.34
CA ARG A 426 -5.17 9.64 -22.41
C ARG A 426 -5.43 8.98 -23.78
N GLU A 427 -4.74 7.89 -24.09
CA GLU A 427 -4.99 7.11 -25.32
C GLU A 427 -6.32 6.36 -25.28
N HIS A 428 -6.81 6.03 -24.07
CA HIS A 428 -8.08 5.34 -23.83
C HIS A 428 -9.14 6.23 -23.16
N PRO A 429 -9.78 7.16 -23.91
CA PRO A 429 -10.82 8.06 -23.39
C PRO A 429 -12.10 7.35 -22.92
N GLU A 430 -12.31 6.07 -23.26
CA GLU A 430 -13.52 5.29 -22.98
C GLU A 430 -13.69 4.85 -21.51
N TYR A 431 -12.66 4.98 -20.67
CA TYR A 431 -12.71 4.63 -19.25
C TYR A 431 -12.77 5.87 -18.34
N SER A 432 -13.49 5.76 -17.23
CA SER A 432 -13.47 6.75 -16.13
C SER A 432 -12.53 6.35 -15.00
N TYR A 433 -12.22 5.04 -14.87
CA TYR A 433 -11.42 4.49 -13.77
C TYR A 433 -10.36 3.51 -14.28
N PHE A 434 -9.25 3.43 -13.55
CA PHE A 434 -8.08 2.63 -13.92
C PHE A 434 -7.57 1.88 -12.69
N TRP A 435 -7.58 0.55 -12.70
CA TRP A 435 -6.89 -0.29 -11.72
C TRP A 435 -5.48 -0.60 -12.21
N ASN A 436 -4.46 -0.33 -11.39
CA ASN A 436 -3.10 -0.81 -11.62
C ASN A 436 -2.86 -2.09 -10.81
N LEU A 437 -2.61 -3.21 -11.48
CA LEU A 437 -2.17 -4.45 -10.86
C LEU A 437 -0.73 -4.82 -11.28
N GLU A 438 -0.06 -5.58 -10.43
CA GLU A 438 1.27 -6.15 -10.64
C GLU A 438 1.16 -7.66 -10.91
N LEU A 439 1.99 -8.22 -11.79
CA LEU A 439 1.92 -9.63 -12.18
C LEU A 439 2.33 -10.63 -11.07
N ASP A 440 2.82 -10.16 -9.92
CA ASP A 440 3.08 -10.98 -8.72
C ASP A 440 1.93 -10.93 -7.69
N ILE A 441 0.79 -10.32 -8.02
CA ILE A 441 -0.43 -10.42 -7.22
C ILE A 441 -1.20 -11.69 -7.60
N ARG A 442 -1.78 -12.38 -6.62
CA ARG A 442 -2.79 -13.42 -6.83
C ARG A 442 -3.99 -13.22 -5.92
N TYR A 443 -5.17 -13.61 -6.40
CA TYR A 443 -6.40 -13.65 -5.62
C TYR A 443 -7.03 -15.04 -5.73
N THR A 444 -7.29 -15.69 -4.60
CA THR A 444 -7.95 -17.02 -4.58
C THR A 444 -9.46 -16.92 -4.83
N GLY A 445 -10.06 -15.77 -4.53
CA GLY A 445 -11.49 -15.51 -4.73
C GLY A 445 -11.82 -14.97 -6.11
N HIS A 446 -13.06 -14.53 -6.29
CA HIS A 446 -13.57 -13.98 -7.55
C HIS A 446 -13.26 -12.46 -7.67
N TRP A 447 -12.54 -12.06 -8.73
CA TRP A 447 -11.99 -10.71 -8.94
C TRP A 447 -13.06 -9.62 -9.01
N TYR A 448 -14.08 -9.75 -9.87
CA TYR A 448 -15.18 -8.78 -9.95
C TYR A 448 -15.81 -8.51 -8.59
N HIS A 449 -16.10 -9.56 -7.81
CA HIS A 449 -16.65 -9.41 -6.47
C HIS A 449 -15.72 -8.64 -5.53
N PHE A 450 -14.40 -8.82 -5.65
CA PHE A 450 -13.44 -8.08 -4.84
C PHE A 450 -13.39 -6.60 -5.21
N LEU A 451 -13.22 -6.28 -6.51
CA LEU A 451 -13.06 -4.90 -6.98
C LEU A 451 -14.34 -4.06 -6.80
N GLU A 452 -15.52 -4.65 -7.02
CA GLU A 452 -16.80 -3.98 -6.79
C GLU A 452 -17.06 -3.71 -5.30
N LYS A 453 -16.73 -4.66 -4.41
CA LYS A 453 -16.91 -4.47 -2.95
C LYS A 453 -15.94 -3.43 -2.38
N VAL A 454 -14.70 -3.42 -2.86
CA VAL A 454 -13.72 -2.37 -2.56
C VAL A 454 -14.20 -0.99 -3.06
N SER A 455 -14.73 -0.91 -4.29
CA SER A 455 -15.24 0.34 -4.86
C SER A 455 -16.50 0.84 -4.13
N ALA A 456 -17.44 -0.05 -3.81
CA ALA A 456 -18.65 0.28 -3.06
C ALA A 456 -18.34 0.79 -1.64
N PHE A 457 -17.39 0.16 -0.93
CA PHE A 457 -16.91 0.66 0.37
C PHE A 457 -16.32 2.07 0.26
N ALA A 458 -15.49 2.31 -0.76
CA ALA A 458 -14.87 3.61 -0.99
C ALA A 458 -15.89 4.69 -1.35
N LYS A 459 -16.88 4.36 -2.18
CA LYS A 459 -18.02 5.21 -2.51
C LYS A 459 -18.83 5.61 -1.28
N ALA A 460 -19.03 4.68 -0.34
CA ALA A 460 -19.73 4.93 0.92
C ALA A 460 -18.96 5.79 1.94
N GLN A 461 -17.63 6.00 1.78
CA GLN A 461 -16.87 6.79 2.75
C GLN A 461 -17.19 8.30 2.68
N PRO A 462 -17.50 8.95 3.82
CA PRO A 462 -17.58 10.41 3.91
C PRO A 462 -16.18 11.03 3.94
N ARG A 463 -16.05 12.24 3.40
CA ARG A 463 -14.81 13.03 3.37
C ARG A 463 -14.41 13.52 4.78
N ARG A 464 -15.37 13.81 5.66
CA ARG A 464 -15.11 14.15 7.08
C ARG A 464 -14.34 13.01 7.78
N GLY A 465 -13.16 13.33 8.31
CA GLY A 465 -12.28 12.39 9.02
C GLY A 465 -11.66 11.28 8.14
N LEU A 466 -11.69 11.44 6.81
CA LEU A 466 -11.31 10.40 5.86
C LEU A 466 -9.80 10.10 5.87
N TRP A 467 -8.97 11.14 5.84
CA TRP A 467 -7.50 11.00 5.81
C TRP A 467 -6.95 10.39 7.10
N GLU A 468 -7.62 10.66 8.21
CA GLU A 468 -7.33 10.17 9.55
C GLU A 468 -7.66 8.67 9.65
N ARG A 469 -8.80 8.22 9.09
CA ARG A 469 -9.12 6.79 8.93
C ARG A 469 -8.17 6.10 7.94
N ASN A 470 -7.88 6.74 6.81
CA ASN A 470 -6.98 6.20 5.78
C ASN A 470 -5.56 5.98 6.32
N SER A 471 -5.10 6.80 7.26
CA SER A 471 -3.74 6.73 7.83
C SER A 471 -3.49 5.55 8.78
N ARG A 472 -4.46 4.64 8.97
CA ARG A 472 -4.48 3.62 10.03
C ARG A 472 -4.82 2.23 9.50
N PHE A 473 -4.16 1.20 10.05
CA PHE A 473 -4.61 -0.18 9.88
C PHE A 473 -5.82 -0.46 10.80
N TYR A 474 -6.92 -0.97 10.23
CA TYR A 474 -8.08 -1.41 10.99
C TYR A 474 -7.87 -2.86 11.49
N VAL A 475 -7.82 -3.04 12.82
CA VAL A 475 -7.61 -4.34 13.49
C VAL A 475 -8.89 -4.69 14.26
N PRO A 476 -9.82 -5.50 13.72
CA PRO A 476 -11.13 -5.73 14.34
C PRO A 476 -11.06 -6.26 15.79
N SER A 477 -10.09 -7.13 16.06
CA SER A 477 -9.85 -7.71 17.40
C SER A 477 -9.34 -6.73 18.46
N VAL A 478 -9.16 -5.45 18.11
CA VAL A 478 -8.75 -4.35 19.01
C VAL A 478 -9.67 -3.15 18.89
N HIS A 479 -10.14 -2.83 17.67
CA HIS A 479 -10.91 -1.62 17.39
C HIS A 479 -12.43 -1.84 17.44
N GLY A 480 -12.90 -3.08 17.55
CA GLY A 480 -14.33 -3.41 17.47
C GLY A 480 -14.86 -3.27 16.04
N SER A 481 -16.04 -2.69 15.91
CA SER A 481 -16.69 -2.38 14.64
C SER A 481 -16.09 -1.13 13.94
N TRP A 482 -16.50 -0.89 12.69
CA TRP A 482 -16.03 0.26 11.92
C TRP A 482 -16.55 1.61 12.45
N SER A 483 -17.72 1.65 13.09
CA SER A 483 -18.24 2.84 13.76
C SER A 483 -17.47 3.15 15.04
N GLU A 484 -17.16 2.13 15.87
CA GLU A 484 -16.30 2.28 17.05
C GLU A 484 -14.88 2.73 16.65
N PHE A 485 -14.31 2.13 15.60
CA PHE A 485 -13.05 2.59 15.00
C PHE A 485 -13.14 4.05 14.55
N THR A 486 -14.16 4.42 13.78
CA THR A 486 -14.34 5.79 13.28
C THR A 486 -14.46 6.81 14.42
N ALA A 487 -15.21 6.50 15.47
CA ALA A 487 -15.34 7.34 16.66
C ALA A 487 -14.03 7.47 17.45
N MET A 488 -13.27 6.37 17.60
CA MET A 488 -11.93 6.38 18.20
C MET A 488 -10.97 7.26 17.40
N VAL A 489 -10.94 7.11 16.06
CA VAL A 489 -10.07 7.89 15.18
C VAL A 489 -10.40 9.38 15.24
N ALA A 490 -11.68 9.76 15.24
CA ALA A 490 -12.12 11.14 15.37
C ALA A 490 -11.75 11.78 16.72
N LYS A 491 -11.70 10.97 17.80
CA LYS A 491 -11.30 11.40 19.15
C LYS A 491 -9.78 11.54 19.30
N GLU A 492 -9.00 10.68 18.64
CA GLU A 492 -7.54 10.72 18.69
C GLU A 492 -6.91 11.72 17.70
N ALA A 493 -7.62 12.09 16.64
CA ALA A 493 -7.15 13.01 15.62
C ALA A 493 -7.04 14.47 16.13
N ASP A 494 -5.84 15.03 15.97
CA ASP A 494 -5.52 16.44 16.20
C ASP A 494 -6.32 17.34 15.25
N ILE A 495 -7.03 18.31 15.84
CA ILE A 495 -7.89 19.26 15.12
C ILE A 495 -7.08 20.08 14.10
N SER A 496 -5.82 20.38 14.41
CA SER A 496 -4.93 21.18 13.54
C SER A 496 -4.37 20.43 12.32
N GLU A 497 -4.57 19.11 12.23
CA GLU A 497 -4.15 18.28 11.09
C GLU A 497 -5.32 17.61 10.36
N ARG A 498 -6.57 18.02 10.66
CA ARG A 498 -7.76 17.58 9.93
C ARG A 498 -7.73 18.10 8.49
N VAL A 499 -8.05 17.24 7.54
CA VAL A 499 -8.05 17.61 6.11
C VAL A 499 -9.49 17.82 5.65
N TRP A 500 -9.80 19.05 5.25
CA TRP A 500 -11.11 19.47 4.74
C TRP A 500 -10.93 20.23 3.43
N GLY A 501 -11.27 19.60 2.30
CA GLY A 501 -10.97 20.15 0.97
C GLY A 501 -9.50 20.04 0.56
N PRO A 502 -9.04 20.89 -0.38
CA PRO A 502 -7.66 20.90 -0.85
C PRO A 502 -6.69 21.42 0.22
N VAL A 503 -5.55 20.75 0.37
CA VAL A 503 -4.45 21.26 1.20
C VAL A 503 -3.64 22.26 0.38
N ALA A 504 -3.70 23.54 0.76
CA ALA A 504 -2.93 24.60 0.12
C ALA A 504 -1.42 24.33 0.19
N VAL A 505 -0.75 24.39 -0.96
CA VAL A 505 0.70 24.22 -1.13
C VAL A 505 1.20 25.27 -2.10
N ASP A 506 2.32 25.92 -1.76
CA ASP A 506 2.89 26.97 -2.59
C ASP A 506 3.35 26.40 -3.95
N GLY A 507 3.00 27.10 -5.02
CA GLY A 507 3.15 26.62 -6.40
C GLY A 507 2.09 25.62 -6.91
N VAL A 508 1.16 25.13 -6.08
CA VAL A 508 0.02 24.31 -6.56
C VAL A 508 -1.16 25.20 -6.92
N ASN A 509 -1.58 25.15 -8.20
CA ASN A 509 -2.77 25.84 -8.68
C ASN A 509 -3.98 24.90 -8.62
N LEU A 510 -5.05 25.29 -7.93
CA LEU A 510 -6.29 24.50 -7.88
C LEU A 510 -6.95 24.45 -9.27
N THR A 511 -7.29 23.25 -9.71
CA THR A 511 -7.84 22.99 -11.05
C THR A 511 -9.37 23.07 -11.03
N SER A 512 -10.01 23.08 -12.22
CA SER A 512 -11.48 22.97 -12.29
C SER A 512 -12.04 21.63 -11.80
N HIS A 513 -11.16 20.69 -11.45
CA HIS A 513 -11.48 19.38 -10.87
C HIS A 513 -11.48 19.38 -9.33
N THR A 514 -10.94 20.41 -8.68
CA THR A 514 -10.89 20.55 -7.22
C THR A 514 -12.31 20.71 -6.63
N PRO A 515 -12.75 19.83 -5.72
CA PRO A 515 -14.08 19.90 -5.13
C PRO A 515 -14.13 20.89 -3.95
N THR A 516 -15.03 21.87 -4.03
CA THR A 516 -15.32 22.78 -2.92
C THR A 516 -16.05 22.05 -1.78
N PRO A 517 -15.64 22.21 -0.51
CA PRO A 517 -16.44 21.76 0.63
C PRO A 517 -17.79 22.48 0.73
N PRO A 518 -18.85 21.84 1.25
CA PRO A 518 -20.17 22.47 1.41
C PRO A 518 -20.29 23.37 2.65
N PHE A 519 -19.31 23.32 3.56
CA PHE A 519 -19.24 24.08 4.81
C PHE A 519 -17.80 24.58 5.01
N GLU A 520 -17.60 25.64 5.79
CA GLU A 520 -16.25 26.17 6.05
C GLU A 520 -15.41 25.20 6.90
N THR A 521 -16.03 24.51 7.86
CA THR A 521 -15.38 23.57 8.77
C THR A 521 -15.87 22.13 8.56
N PRO A 522 -15.03 21.11 8.87
CA PRO A 522 -15.48 19.72 8.90
C PRO A 522 -16.47 19.45 10.04
N GLU A 523 -16.57 20.33 11.04
CA GLU A 523 -17.47 20.17 12.18
C GLU A 523 -18.95 20.28 11.81
N GLU A 524 -19.29 21.19 10.89
CA GLU A 524 -20.64 21.48 10.40
C GLU A 524 -21.29 20.33 9.61
N ASP A 525 -20.51 19.42 9.01
CA ASP A 525 -21.03 18.20 8.36
C ASP A 525 -21.39 17.14 9.41
N GLU A 526 -22.29 17.46 10.34
CA GLU A 526 -22.71 16.61 11.47
C GLU A 526 -23.19 15.24 11.00
N GLY A 527 -23.89 15.19 9.87
CA GLY A 527 -24.40 13.97 9.25
C GLY A 527 -23.35 13.14 8.49
N TYR A 528 -22.08 13.59 8.40
CA TYR A 528 -21.03 12.97 7.58
C TYR A 528 -21.52 12.75 6.13
N THR A 529 -22.08 13.78 5.53
CA THR A 529 -22.76 13.71 4.23
C THR A 529 -21.80 13.96 3.04
N TRP A 530 -20.75 14.76 3.22
CA TRP A 530 -19.95 15.21 2.08
C TRP A 530 -19.12 14.07 1.48
N GLY A 531 -19.30 13.86 0.17
CA GLY A 531 -18.65 12.79 -0.59
C GLY A 531 -19.26 11.40 -0.42
N VAL A 532 -20.31 11.21 0.39
CA VAL A 532 -21.03 9.92 0.43
C VAL A 532 -21.76 9.72 -0.89
N GLY A 533 -21.55 8.57 -1.54
CA GLY A 533 -22.07 8.31 -2.88
C GLY A 533 -21.17 8.80 -4.02
N GLU A 534 -20.18 9.66 -3.74
CA GLU A 534 -19.14 10.06 -4.70
C GLU A 534 -18.15 8.91 -4.90
N GLU A 535 -17.78 8.64 -6.15
CA GLU A 535 -16.69 7.71 -6.48
C GLU A 535 -15.33 8.23 -5.96
N ALA A 536 -14.49 7.31 -5.47
CA ALA A 536 -13.17 7.68 -4.93
C ALA A 536 -12.13 7.87 -6.05
N ASP A 537 -11.46 9.02 -6.06
CA ASP A 537 -10.41 9.36 -7.02
C ASP A 537 -9.16 8.49 -6.88
N LEU A 538 -8.84 8.09 -5.65
CA LEU A 538 -7.81 7.11 -5.35
C LEU A 538 -8.40 6.04 -4.43
N ILE A 539 -8.21 4.76 -4.77
CA ILE A 539 -8.43 3.65 -3.84
C ILE A 539 -7.11 2.91 -3.64
N THR A 540 -6.69 2.70 -2.39
CA THR A 540 -5.49 1.94 -2.02
C THR A 540 -5.84 0.71 -1.18
N LEU A 541 -5.01 -0.34 -1.27
CA LEU A 541 -5.16 -1.57 -0.47
C LEU A 541 -4.24 -1.63 0.77
N ASN A 542 -3.44 -0.58 1.00
CA ASN A 542 -2.71 -0.31 2.24
C ASN A 542 -2.98 1.13 2.71
N PRO A 543 -2.78 1.44 4.01
CA PRO A 543 -3.01 2.76 4.58
C PRO A 543 -2.29 3.88 3.85
N ILE A 544 -2.96 5.03 3.76
CA ILE A 544 -2.43 6.26 3.18
C ILE A 544 -1.78 7.06 4.32
N PHE A 545 -0.52 6.74 4.60
CA PHE A 545 0.24 7.23 5.76
C PHE A 545 0.94 8.57 5.47
N ASP A 546 1.33 9.27 6.54
CA ASP A 546 2.23 10.41 6.47
C ASP A 546 3.69 9.93 6.46
N PRO A 547 4.49 10.16 5.41
CA PRO A 547 5.87 9.72 5.37
C PRO A 547 6.82 10.66 6.15
N LYS A 548 6.38 11.86 6.54
CA LYS A 548 7.19 12.85 7.29
C LYS A 548 7.63 12.28 8.64
N ASN A 549 8.87 12.55 9.03
CA ASN A 549 9.50 12.05 10.25
C ASN A 549 9.55 10.51 10.40
N THR A 550 9.26 9.74 9.35
CA THR A 550 9.41 8.27 9.36
C THR A 550 10.84 7.85 8.99
N THR A 551 11.17 6.57 9.15
CA THR A 551 12.42 5.98 8.65
C THR A 551 12.38 5.63 7.17
N TRP A 552 11.22 5.69 6.51
CA TRP A 552 11.04 5.30 5.11
C TRP A 552 11.97 6.10 4.19
N GLY A 553 12.72 5.42 3.32
CA GLY A 553 13.76 6.04 2.49
C GLY A 553 13.24 7.11 1.54
N PRO A 554 12.23 6.82 0.70
CA PRO A 554 11.68 7.76 -0.29
C PRO A 554 10.84 8.91 0.29
N ARG A 555 10.69 9.03 1.61
CA ARG A 555 9.85 10.05 2.26
C ARG A 555 10.20 11.50 1.88
N ASP A 556 11.43 11.73 1.43
CA ASP A 556 12.00 13.04 1.09
C ASP A 556 12.29 13.16 -0.42
N ASP A 557 11.85 12.20 -1.25
CA ASP A 557 12.00 12.23 -2.72
C ASP A 557 10.80 12.95 -3.37
N PHE A 558 10.94 14.27 -3.46
CA PHE A 558 10.02 15.19 -4.13
C PHE A 558 10.80 16.31 -4.83
N THR A 559 10.29 16.78 -5.98
CA THR A 559 10.85 17.92 -6.73
C THR A 559 9.75 18.78 -7.36
N GLY A 560 10.10 20.02 -7.74
CA GLY A 560 9.19 20.99 -8.37
C GLY A 560 8.74 22.11 -7.43
N TYR A 561 8.40 21.78 -6.18
CA TYR A 561 7.87 22.65 -5.11
C TYR A 561 8.85 23.73 -4.56
N GLY A 562 9.56 24.42 -5.44
CA GLY A 562 10.63 25.35 -5.10
C GLY A 562 11.88 24.68 -4.53
N ARG A 563 13.01 25.41 -4.56
CA ARG A 563 14.20 25.10 -3.74
C ARG A 563 14.47 26.15 -2.66
N GLU A 564 13.69 27.23 -2.67
CA GLU A 564 13.86 28.33 -1.76
C GLU A 564 13.07 28.07 -0.48
N ARG A 565 13.82 27.70 0.57
CA ARG A 565 13.49 28.16 1.92
C ARG A 565 13.13 29.65 1.83
N PRO A 566 12.00 30.14 2.40
CA PRO A 566 11.49 31.47 2.12
C PRO A 566 12.56 32.55 2.20
N ALA A 567 12.75 33.29 1.11
CA ALA A 567 13.94 34.12 0.82
C ALA A 567 14.19 35.28 1.82
N ASN A 568 13.20 35.55 2.68
CA ASN A 568 13.18 36.55 3.73
C ASN A 568 13.15 35.93 5.15
N SER A 569 13.48 34.65 5.28
CA SER A 569 13.71 33.95 6.56
C SER A 569 15.15 33.46 6.67
N GLU A 570 15.74 33.55 7.86
CA GLU A 570 17.02 32.90 8.19
C GLU A 570 16.97 31.38 7.91
N VAL A 571 18.14 30.73 7.93
CA VAL A 571 18.32 29.28 7.71
C VAL A 571 17.41 28.45 8.63
N ASN A 572 16.17 28.22 8.21
CA ASN A 572 15.18 27.37 8.85
C ASN A 572 15.53 25.90 8.54
N PRO A 573 16.05 25.11 9.50
CA PRO A 573 16.41 23.71 9.27
C PRO A 573 15.20 22.77 9.28
N TYR A 574 13.98 23.31 9.51
CA TYR A 574 12.74 22.55 9.70
C TYR A 574 11.85 22.51 8.45
N TRP A 575 12.26 23.08 7.32
CA TRP A 575 11.53 22.89 6.06
C TRP A 575 11.72 21.46 5.55
N THR A 576 10.66 20.66 5.63
CA THR A 576 10.65 19.25 5.23
C THR A 576 10.10 19.03 3.83
N GLY A 577 9.88 20.08 3.03
CA GLY A 577 9.05 20.01 1.83
C GLY A 577 7.54 20.02 2.12
N PRO A 578 6.71 19.93 1.07
CA PRO A 578 5.25 20.09 1.15
C PRO A 578 4.56 18.99 1.98
N PRO A 579 3.34 19.25 2.47
CA PRO A 579 2.44 18.21 2.98
C PRO A 579 2.30 17.08 1.96
N ARG A 580 2.36 15.82 2.40
CA ARG A 580 2.35 14.66 1.50
C ARG A 580 1.86 13.40 2.19
N ARG A 581 1.49 12.41 1.38
CA ARG A 581 0.88 11.14 1.79
C ARG A 581 1.39 10.03 0.87
N ALA A 582 1.60 8.85 1.42
CA ALA A 582 2.05 7.67 0.67
C ALA A 582 1.21 6.45 1.02
N ALA A 583 1.14 5.50 0.10
CA ALA A 583 0.75 4.11 0.37
C ALA A 583 1.83 3.20 -0.22
N ILE A 584 2.06 2.01 0.33
CA ILE A 584 3.05 1.05 -0.18
C ILE A 584 2.35 -0.20 -0.69
N VAL A 585 2.95 -0.85 -1.70
CA VAL A 585 2.30 -1.77 -2.66
C VAL A 585 1.43 -0.97 -3.63
N ALA A 586 1.94 -0.77 -4.84
CA ALA A 586 1.44 0.16 -5.87
C ALA A 586 0.16 -0.33 -6.58
N VAL A 587 -0.82 -0.78 -5.81
CA VAL A 587 -2.01 -1.50 -6.27
C VAL A 587 -3.23 -0.65 -6.00
N TYR A 588 -3.53 0.23 -6.95
CA TYR A 588 -4.45 1.36 -6.78
C TYR A 588 -5.54 1.39 -7.85
N ARG A 589 -6.72 1.92 -7.49
CA ARG A 589 -7.66 2.48 -8.47
C ARG A 589 -7.45 3.99 -8.58
N PHE A 590 -7.37 4.51 -9.78
CA PHE A 590 -7.39 5.94 -10.11
C PHE A 590 -8.72 6.32 -10.77
N SER A 591 -9.16 7.57 -10.60
CA SER A 591 -10.06 8.24 -11.55
C SER A 591 -9.27 8.87 -12.69
N ARG A 592 -9.94 9.06 -13.84
CA ARG A 592 -9.50 9.94 -14.92
C ARG A 592 -9.10 11.31 -14.38
N ARG A 593 -10.01 11.95 -13.63
CA ARG A 593 -9.80 13.19 -12.87
C ARG A 593 -8.47 13.25 -12.10
N LEU A 594 -8.07 12.18 -11.41
CA LEU A 594 -6.79 12.13 -10.69
C LEU A 594 -5.59 12.01 -11.63
N LEU A 595 -5.67 11.18 -12.67
CA LEU A 595 -4.57 11.03 -13.64
C LEU A 595 -4.36 12.31 -14.46
N ASP A 596 -5.42 13.02 -14.80
CA ASP A 596 -5.34 14.32 -15.49
C ASP A 596 -4.74 15.40 -14.58
N VAL A 597 -5.15 15.48 -13.30
CA VAL A 597 -4.51 16.36 -12.30
C VAL A 597 -3.03 16.02 -12.09
N MET A 598 -2.68 14.74 -11.96
CA MET A 598 -1.28 14.30 -11.88
C MET A 598 -0.50 14.69 -13.15
N HIS A 599 -1.12 14.60 -14.32
CA HIS A 599 -0.51 14.98 -15.60
C HIS A 599 -0.28 16.49 -15.71
N GLU A 600 -1.22 17.34 -15.29
CA GLU A 600 -1.06 18.80 -15.25
C GLU A 600 0.07 19.22 -14.30
N GLU A 601 0.07 18.70 -13.06
CA GLU A 601 1.12 18.91 -12.06
C GLU A 601 2.51 18.49 -12.58
N ASN A 602 2.61 17.30 -13.19
CA ASN A 602 3.86 16.79 -13.73
C ASN A 602 4.36 17.62 -14.94
N THR A 603 3.45 18.02 -15.84
CA THR A 603 3.81 18.62 -17.13
C THR A 603 4.06 20.12 -17.04
N PHE A 604 3.18 20.86 -16.35
CA PHE A 604 3.21 22.33 -16.33
C PHE A 604 3.87 22.90 -15.07
N MET A 605 3.69 22.24 -13.91
CA MET A 605 4.29 22.70 -12.65
C MET A 605 5.62 21.99 -12.34
N HIS A 606 5.97 20.94 -13.11
CA HIS A 606 7.13 20.06 -12.91
C HIS A 606 7.19 19.42 -11.51
N HIS A 607 6.05 19.39 -10.82
CA HIS A 607 5.87 18.75 -9.52
C HIS A 607 5.96 17.24 -9.70
N THR A 608 6.81 16.58 -8.92
CA THR A 608 7.05 15.13 -9.00
C THR A 608 7.39 14.59 -7.62
N MET A 609 6.96 13.36 -7.34
CA MET A 609 7.31 12.62 -6.12
C MET A 609 7.55 11.14 -6.44
N PHE A 610 8.17 10.44 -5.50
CA PHE A 610 8.31 8.99 -5.54
C PHE A 610 6.98 8.26 -5.82
N THR A 611 7.03 7.15 -6.55
CA THR A 611 5.90 6.32 -6.99
C THR A 611 4.80 6.14 -5.93
N GLU A 612 5.14 5.55 -4.78
CA GLU A 612 4.23 5.26 -3.67
C GLU A 612 3.61 6.53 -3.02
N MET A 613 4.21 7.69 -3.24
CA MET A 613 3.84 8.97 -2.65
C MET A 613 3.02 9.87 -3.60
N TRP A 614 3.20 9.74 -4.92
CA TRP A 614 2.67 10.71 -5.88
C TRP A 614 1.13 10.77 -5.94
N PRO A 615 0.38 9.67 -6.16
CA PRO A 615 -1.07 9.73 -6.35
C PRO A 615 -1.82 10.22 -5.11
N ALA A 616 -1.41 9.74 -3.93
CA ALA A 616 -2.01 10.13 -2.66
C ALA A 616 -1.70 11.58 -2.28
N THR A 617 -0.56 12.13 -2.75
CA THR A 617 -0.20 13.53 -2.50
C THR A 617 -0.89 14.48 -3.47
N ALA A 618 -0.97 14.15 -4.77
CA ALA A 618 -1.76 14.91 -5.73
C ALA A 618 -3.24 14.98 -5.31
N ALA A 619 -3.80 13.86 -4.84
CA ALA A 619 -5.15 13.82 -4.28
C ALA A 619 -5.32 14.67 -3.00
N LEU A 620 -4.29 14.77 -2.15
CA LEU A 620 -4.30 15.63 -0.95
C LEU A 620 -4.31 17.11 -1.33
N HIS A 621 -3.42 17.53 -2.23
CA HIS A 621 -3.27 18.93 -2.65
C HIS A 621 -4.53 19.44 -3.35
N HIS A 622 -5.09 18.65 -4.28
CA HIS A 622 -6.29 19.00 -5.04
C HIS A 622 -7.62 18.61 -4.36
N GLY A 623 -7.59 18.16 -3.11
CA GLY A 623 -8.79 17.86 -2.31
C GLY A 623 -9.63 16.69 -2.83
N LEU A 624 -9.04 15.80 -3.63
CA LEU A 624 -9.71 14.66 -4.26
C LEU A 624 -10.00 13.53 -3.25
N LYS A 625 -10.98 12.67 -3.56
CA LYS A 625 -11.44 11.62 -2.62
C LYS A 625 -10.53 10.40 -2.64
N ALA A 626 -9.46 10.43 -1.84
CA ALA A 626 -8.63 9.25 -1.59
C ALA A 626 -9.21 8.36 -0.48
N VAL A 627 -9.18 7.03 -0.67
CA VAL A 627 -9.67 6.05 0.32
C VAL A 627 -8.72 4.85 0.42
N TYR A 628 -8.34 4.47 1.64
CA TYR A 628 -7.79 3.15 1.94
C TYR A 628 -8.95 2.17 2.16
N ALA A 629 -9.02 1.10 1.38
CA ALA A 629 -9.96 0.00 1.55
C ALA A 629 -9.34 -1.10 2.45
N PRO A 630 -9.83 -1.32 3.68
CA PRO A 630 -9.24 -2.25 4.64
C PRO A 630 -9.64 -3.71 4.31
N HIS A 631 -9.10 -4.25 3.23
CA HIS A 631 -9.33 -5.62 2.79
C HIS A 631 -8.78 -6.68 3.76
N PRO A 632 -9.32 -7.91 3.79
CA PRO A 632 -8.88 -8.96 4.70
C PRO A 632 -7.41 -9.36 4.46
N VAL A 633 -6.54 -9.16 5.45
CA VAL A 633 -5.14 -9.61 5.40
C VAL A 633 -4.84 -10.60 6.52
N PHE A 634 -4.09 -11.64 6.18
CA PHE A 634 -3.72 -12.76 7.04
C PHE A 634 -2.23 -12.71 7.39
N MET A 635 -1.81 -13.46 8.42
CA MET A 635 -0.42 -13.53 8.87
C MET A 635 0.02 -14.99 9.02
N ASP A 636 1.29 -15.29 8.76
CA ASP A 636 1.91 -16.61 8.92
C ASP A 636 1.88 -17.14 10.36
N ARG A 637 1.62 -16.27 11.35
CA ARG A 637 1.75 -16.51 12.79
C ARG A 637 0.57 -15.97 13.60
N ARG A 638 0.39 -16.52 14.80
CA ARG A 638 -0.62 -16.09 15.77
C ARG A 638 -0.16 -14.84 16.53
N TRP A 639 -0.20 -13.68 15.87
CA TRP A 639 0.05 -12.39 16.51
C TRP A 639 -1.04 -12.05 17.55
N PRO A 640 -0.69 -11.60 18.77
CA PRO A 640 -1.66 -11.03 19.71
C PRO A 640 -2.21 -9.71 19.14
N GLY A 641 -3.53 -9.59 18.96
CA GLY A 641 -4.15 -8.44 18.28
C GLY A 641 -3.70 -7.07 18.80
N LYS A 642 -3.70 -6.88 20.13
CA LYS A 642 -3.22 -5.63 20.77
C LYS A 642 -1.75 -5.31 20.46
N TYR A 643 -0.89 -6.34 20.37
CA TYR A 643 0.52 -6.15 19.99
C TYR A 643 0.62 -5.75 18.52
N LEU A 644 -0.06 -6.46 17.62
CA LEU A 644 -0.11 -6.14 16.19
C LEU A 644 -0.59 -4.70 15.94
N ALA A 645 -1.71 -4.29 16.54
CA ALA A 645 -2.20 -2.91 16.44
C ALA A 645 -1.18 -1.90 16.94
N SER A 646 -0.51 -2.16 18.07
CA SER A 646 0.55 -1.27 18.62
C SER A 646 1.83 -1.21 17.77
N VAL A 647 2.04 -2.17 16.87
CA VAL A 647 3.14 -2.16 15.89
C VAL A 647 2.73 -1.39 14.64
N LEU A 648 1.58 -1.76 14.05
CA LEU A 648 1.08 -1.21 12.79
C LEU A 648 0.70 0.28 12.89
N ASN A 649 0.16 0.71 14.04
CA ASN A 649 -0.35 2.06 14.28
C ASN A 649 0.52 2.85 15.28
N ASN A 650 1.85 2.69 15.22
CA ASN A 650 2.82 3.30 16.14
C ASN A 650 3.27 4.74 15.73
N GLY A 651 2.44 5.44 14.97
CA GLY A 651 2.71 6.72 14.35
C GLY A 651 2.29 7.95 15.16
N LYS A 652 2.05 9.08 14.48
CA LYS A 652 1.45 10.27 15.08
C LYS A 652 -0.02 9.99 15.37
N PHE A 653 -0.48 10.24 16.60
CA PHE A 653 -1.86 10.05 17.04
C PHE A 653 -2.50 8.67 16.75
N GLY A 654 -1.70 7.60 16.70
CA GLY A 654 -2.21 6.27 16.37
C GLY A 654 -2.45 6.02 14.88
N SER A 655 -1.90 6.87 13.99
CA SER A 655 -1.66 6.54 12.57
C SER A 655 -0.52 5.53 12.41
N SER A 656 -0.29 5.08 11.18
CA SER A 656 0.83 4.19 10.80
C SER A 656 2.14 4.95 10.47
N GLY A 657 2.09 6.28 10.32
CA GLY A 657 3.21 7.14 9.88
C GLY A 657 3.46 8.37 10.77
N GLY A 658 4.08 9.41 10.22
CA GLY A 658 4.27 10.73 10.88
C GLY A 658 5.30 10.77 12.02
N ARG A 659 5.96 9.65 12.34
CA ARG A 659 6.93 9.49 13.43
C ARG A 659 7.95 8.38 13.14
N GLN A 660 9.13 8.47 13.78
CA GLN A 660 10.26 7.52 13.66
C GLN A 660 9.89 6.06 13.98
N ARG A 661 8.82 5.83 14.75
CA ARG A 661 8.34 4.50 15.15
C ARG A 661 7.31 3.86 14.20
N SER A 662 6.95 4.58 13.15
CA SER A 662 6.25 4.11 11.94
C SER A 662 6.62 2.66 11.60
N VAL A 663 5.63 1.88 11.15
CA VAL A 663 5.89 0.54 10.62
C VAL A 663 6.64 0.60 9.28
N PHE A 664 6.46 1.69 8.53
CA PHE A 664 7.16 1.97 7.27
C PHE A 664 8.54 2.61 7.51
N GLY A 665 9.54 2.15 6.77
CA GLY A 665 10.99 2.29 7.01
C GLY A 665 11.63 1.07 7.69
N ASP A 666 12.59 1.29 8.58
CA ASP A 666 13.38 0.25 9.29
C ASP A 666 12.56 -0.89 9.94
N ARG A 667 11.26 -0.65 10.19
CA ARG A 667 10.36 -1.56 10.92
C ARG A 667 9.50 -2.42 9.99
N GLU A 668 9.63 -2.30 8.67
CA GLU A 668 8.83 -3.05 7.68
C GLU A 668 9.02 -4.57 7.72
N HIS A 669 10.08 -5.04 8.37
CA HIS A 669 10.31 -6.47 8.63
C HIS A 669 9.15 -7.14 9.40
N HIS A 670 8.30 -6.39 10.11
CA HIS A 670 7.06 -6.90 10.72
C HIS A 670 6.04 -7.42 9.68
N PHE A 671 6.15 -7.02 8.40
CA PHE A 671 5.31 -7.52 7.30
C PHE A 671 5.85 -8.79 6.61
N MET A 672 7.03 -9.33 6.98
CA MET A 672 7.58 -10.53 6.29
C MET A 672 6.63 -11.74 6.33
N GLY A 673 5.81 -11.85 7.38
CA GLY A 673 4.77 -12.86 7.55
C GLY A 673 3.38 -12.47 7.04
N SER A 674 3.18 -11.28 6.46
CA SER A 674 1.87 -10.84 5.95
C SER A 674 1.45 -11.57 4.68
N GLY A 675 0.14 -11.59 4.41
CA GLY A 675 -0.43 -11.97 3.12
C GLY A 675 -0.23 -10.92 2.03
N PHE A 676 -0.08 -9.64 2.40
CA PHE A 676 -0.06 -8.52 1.46
C PHE A 676 0.96 -7.44 1.87
N TYR A 677 2.20 -7.59 1.40
CA TYR A 677 3.24 -6.56 1.43
C TYR A 677 4.40 -6.93 0.48
N TYR A 678 5.02 -5.96 -0.20
CA TYR A 678 6.05 -6.26 -1.22
C TYR A 678 7.24 -7.09 -0.71
N GLY A 679 7.55 -7.01 0.59
CA GLY A 679 8.60 -7.77 1.27
C GLY A 679 8.14 -9.09 1.93
N SER A 680 6.89 -9.52 1.73
CA SER A 680 6.35 -10.72 2.38
C SER A 680 6.87 -12.02 1.75
N TYR A 681 7.31 -12.96 2.61
CA TYR A 681 7.79 -14.29 2.20
C TYR A 681 6.67 -15.34 2.15
N TRP A 682 5.65 -15.18 3.00
CA TRP A 682 4.57 -16.16 3.18
C TRP A 682 3.61 -16.34 1.97
N PRO A 683 3.23 -15.32 1.19
CA PRO A 683 2.14 -15.43 0.20
C PRO A 683 2.42 -16.46 -0.90
N ARG A 684 3.63 -16.45 -1.47
CA ARG A 684 4.13 -17.47 -2.41
C ARG A 684 4.02 -18.91 -1.87
N GLY A 685 4.16 -19.11 -0.56
CA GLY A 685 4.07 -20.43 0.08
C GLY A 685 2.63 -20.94 0.22
N VAL A 686 1.72 -20.05 0.61
CA VAL A 686 0.28 -20.33 0.68
C VAL A 686 -0.25 -20.67 -0.71
N TYR A 687 0.03 -19.83 -1.70
CA TYR A 687 -0.52 -20.01 -3.04
C TYR A 687 0.05 -21.26 -3.74
N ARG A 688 1.36 -21.56 -3.59
CA ARG A 688 1.93 -22.85 -4.04
C ARG A 688 1.19 -24.05 -3.44
N THR A 689 0.92 -24.03 -2.14
CA THR A 689 0.23 -25.16 -1.48
C THR A 689 -1.24 -25.26 -1.95
N TRP A 690 -1.91 -24.13 -2.19
CA TRP A 690 -3.26 -24.09 -2.77
C TRP A 690 -3.29 -24.63 -4.21
N MET A 691 -2.26 -24.33 -5.01
CA MET A 691 -2.01 -24.92 -6.33
C MET A 691 -1.61 -26.41 -6.29
N GLY A 692 -1.44 -27.00 -5.11
CA GLY A 692 -1.17 -28.43 -4.90
C GLY A 692 0.30 -28.79 -4.66
N GLU A 693 1.21 -27.82 -4.64
CA GLU A 693 2.64 -28.08 -4.41
C GLU A 693 2.99 -28.32 -2.93
N VAL A 694 4.25 -28.68 -2.67
CA VAL A 694 4.81 -28.83 -1.32
C VAL A 694 5.59 -27.58 -0.91
N TRP A 695 5.24 -26.97 0.22
CA TRP A 695 5.96 -25.83 0.81
C TRP A 695 6.12 -25.97 2.33
N GLU A 696 7.32 -25.75 2.86
CA GLU A 696 7.72 -26.07 4.25
C GLU A 696 7.28 -27.47 4.76
N GLY A 697 7.09 -28.44 3.85
CA GLY A 697 6.61 -29.78 4.19
C GLY A 697 5.10 -29.94 4.35
N ARG A 698 4.32 -28.95 3.87
CA ARG A 698 2.85 -28.95 3.81
C ARG A 698 2.43 -29.02 2.34
N GLY A 699 1.24 -29.55 2.04
CA GLY A 699 0.77 -29.70 0.65
C GLY A 699 1.34 -30.93 -0.08
N GLY A 700 1.14 -30.99 -1.39
CA GLY A 700 1.42 -32.16 -2.23
C GLY A 700 0.38 -33.28 -2.09
N GLU A 701 0.41 -34.22 -3.06
CA GLU A 701 -0.52 -35.37 -3.14
C GLU A 701 -0.71 -36.10 -1.80
N GLU A 702 0.38 -36.39 -1.06
CA GLU A 702 0.33 -37.15 0.19
C GLU A 702 -0.38 -36.40 1.34
N TRP A 703 -0.49 -35.06 1.24
CA TRP A 703 -1.27 -34.23 2.16
C TRP A 703 -2.73 -34.15 1.71
N GLU A 704 -2.99 -34.02 0.40
CA GLU A 704 -4.35 -33.98 -0.16
C GLU A 704 -5.08 -35.35 -0.04
N GLU A 705 -4.35 -36.47 -0.01
CA GLU A 705 -4.89 -37.79 0.36
C GLU A 705 -5.51 -37.82 1.78
N VAL A 706 -5.05 -36.94 2.69
CA VAL A 706 -5.47 -36.90 4.11
C VAL A 706 -6.45 -35.76 4.40
N HIS A 707 -6.17 -34.56 3.89
CA HIS A 707 -6.92 -33.32 4.18
C HIS A 707 -7.90 -32.92 3.07
N GLY A 708 -7.84 -33.59 1.91
CA GLY A 708 -8.49 -33.14 0.68
C GLY A 708 -7.67 -32.02 0.01
N ARG A 709 -8.07 -31.60 -1.19
CA ARG A 709 -7.39 -30.48 -1.86
C ARG A 709 -7.52 -29.21 -1.03
N MET A 710 -6.46 -28.42 -0.96
CA MET A 710 -6.46 -27.16 -0.21
C MET A 710 -7.48 -26.18 -0.81
N CYS A 711 -8.23 -25.49 0.05
CA CYS A 711 -9.16 -24.43 -0.35
C CYS A 711 -9.03 -23.24 0.59
N LEU A 712 -9.35 -22.04 0.12
CA LEU A 712 -9.24 -20.80 0.89
C LEU A 712 -10.45 -19.89 0.63
N PRO A 713 -10.85 -19.01 1.57
CA PRO A 713 -11.72 -17.89 1.23
C PRO A 713 -11.03 -16.93 0.26
N GLY A 714 -11.74 -15.89 -0.20
CA GLY A 714 -11.15 -14.86 -1.06
C GLY A 714 -10.00 -14.13 -0.36
N MET A 715 -8.77 -14.42 -0.76
CA MET A 715 -7.53 -13.98 -0.10
C MET A 715 -6.62 -13.34 -1.15
N LEU A 716 -6.26 -12.06 -0.94
CA LEU A 716 -5.30 -11.36 -1.79
C LEU A 716 -3.88 -11.62 -1.28
N LEU A 717 -2.98 -11.96 -2.20
CA LEU A 717 -1.65 -12.45 -1.91
C LEU A 717 -0.62 -11.70 -2.75
N HIS A 718 0.31 -11.01 -2.09
CA HIS A 718 1.40 -10.24 -2.72
C HIS A 718 2.65 -10.22 -1.84
N PRO A 719 3.86 -10.53 -2.37
CA PRO A 719 4.14 -11.04 -3.72
C PRO A 719 4.05 -12.57 -3.82
N VAL A 720 3.68 -13.05 -5.00
CA VAL A 720 3.70 -14.46 -5.41
C VAL A 720 4.57 -14.58 -6.66
N LYS A 721 5.72 -15.26 -6.54
CA LYS A 721 6.79 -15.30 -7.54
C LYS A 721 7.34 -16.71 -7.82
N ASP A 722 8.01 -16.82 -8.97
CA ASP A 722 8.82 -17.95 -9.44
C ASP A 722 8.03 -19.24 -9.70
N LEU A 723 6.73 -19.14 -9.99
CA LEU A 723 5.72 -20.18 -9.67
C LEU A 723 5.77 -21.46 -10.51
#